data_AF-A0A2H0MHA3-F1
#
_entry.id   AF-A0A2H0MHA3-F1
#
_cell.length_a   1.000
_cell.length_b   1.000
_cell.length_c   1.000
_cell.angle_alpha   90.00
_cell.angle_beta   90.00
_cell.angle_gamma   90.00
#
_symmetry.space_group_name_H-M   'P 1'
#
loop_
_entity.id
_entity.type
_entity.pdbx_description
1 polymer ?
#
loop_
_entity_poly.entity_id
_entity_poly.type
_entity_poly.pdbx_seq_one_letter_code
_entity_poly.pdbx_strand_id
1 'polypeptide(L)'
;MKPFKTVFSPVLACAWILLAGLSAQASDEEWRYWQEQFHRLQADREPDPAKKLEWSGQPLGVKEIEVTAVIPGSPPVPVSRFRGFDKERCPTCHDGIEISSLSHPREFGCTVCHGGDGNALDRETAHASLIYDPEAGTGKRNPSSLQVADQSCGLAGCHAGHADESRNHIERVRKSLMGTLAGVIAGLRYQWSGQYGKTALYGIHGVVDRDGDVPLDRGALPALKPLPFFAPAQRPDSPASSTEEAHEVSGHVGDLLLRTQCLQCHLDRTDRSGNISSEGCAACHFAPASGEASEGRDPTLRSDSGKGRRSHRLAALPGIGLCSQCHRSYALTADSGRGGEGRLDNGSPMPDIHFARGMECIDCHTQSDIMGDGNIYSKQFQATEVRCQTCHGDSGSPPLFDPITGPEDPVLRLSRHYRGWTNSTGDRMALTARNRKMANVKLENEAVVAYGKRTGLKWVVPLAQKVKGPHSIPQHREKLECTACHSRWVPRCEGCHTSIDLGSAQRGNASARPGGRTFVQYLSPALMIGPRGKVVPMLPQPPRTLTVLDASGNPVPALDDSGNVLGYYRDWEFSNPHGDSGSNLSYATQPHSVTREVRPCSGCHLAPQTLGLGEGDLDIGAAPTGKLDAMDYLNRTDRVTQKLDLGGEAKVTLRGEAISGSSQPGARPFNQGEINRILKVGNCLPCHDRYEDPIYRDIDKSYKFEKNLKHRKLRDKILNP
;
A
#
# COMPACT_ATOMS: atom_id res chain seq x y z
N MET A 1 -46.39 -20.84 68.22
CA MET A 1 -45.39 -21.01 69.30
C MET A 1 -44.32 -22.02 68.87
N LYS A 2 -43.13 -21.52 68.48
CA LYS A 2 -41.80 -21.93 68.98
C LYS A 2 -40.75 -21.13 68.18
N PRO A 3 -39.80 -20.44 68.84
CA PRO A 3 -38.84 -19.58 68.17
C PRO A 3 -37.60 -20.39 67.78
N PHE A 4 -37.09 -20.20 66.55
CA PHE A 4 -35.75 -20.66 66.21
C PHE A 4 -34.74 -19.60 66.61
N LYS A 5 -33.93 -19.92 67.62
CA LYS A 5 -32.77 -19.15 68.04
C LYS A 5 -31.70 -19.22 66.95
N THR A 6 -31.35 -18.09 66.37
CA THR A 6 -30.11 -17.91 65.62
C THR A 6 -28.92 -17.99 66.59
N VAL A 7 -28.17 -19.07 66.52
CA VAL A 7 -26.84 -19.18 67.13
C VAL A 7 -25.85 -18.61 66.10
N PHE A 8 -25.43 -17.36 66.30
CA PHE A 8 -24.27 -16.81 65.60
C PHE A 8 -23.01 -17.52 66.11
N SER A 9 -22.40 -18.34 65.25
CA SER A 9 -21.11 -18.96 65.54
C SER A 9 -19.99 -17.93 65.30
N PRO A 10 -19.14 -17.61 66.28
CA PRO A 10 -18.02 -16.67 66.12
C PRO A 10 -16.94 -17.17 65.14
N VAL A 11 -17.03 -18.43 64.70
CA VAL A 11 -16.09 -19.06 63.78
C VAL A 11 -16.23 -18.53 62.34
N LEU A 12 -17.44 -18.12 61.92
CA LEU A 12 -17.65 -17.59 60.55
C LEU A 12 -17.18 -16.14 60.39
N ALA A 13 -17.22 -15.32 61.45
CA ALA A 13 -16.72 -13.95 61.41
C ALA A 13 -15.18 -13.92 61.34
N CYS A 14 -14.48 -14.82 62.05
CA CYS A 14 -13.03 -14.97 61.92
C CYS A 14 -12.62 -15.54 60.56
N ALA A 15 -13.40 -16.43 59.95
CA ALA A 15 -13.11 -16.94 58.61
C ALA A 15 -13.24 -15.86 57.52
N TRP A 16 -14.21 -14.94 57.63
CA TRP A 16 -14.35 -13.82 56.69
C TRP A 16 -13.30 -12.72 56.89
N ILE A 17 -12.86 -12.47 58.14
CA ILE A 17 -11.76 -11.53 58.41
C ILE A 17 -10.40 -12.12 57.99
N LEU A 18 -10.21 -13.44 58.11
CA LEU A 18 -9.04 -14.15 57.57
C LEU A 18 -9.05 -14.25 56.05
N LEU A 19 -10.20 -14.49 55.41
CA LEU A 19 -10.34 -14.49 53.95
C LEU A 19 -10.18 -13.09 53.34
N ALA A 20 -10.72 -12.04 53.99
CA ALA A 20 -10.49 -10.65 53.59
C ALA A 20 -9.04 -10.19 53.82
N GLY A 21 -8.40 -10.66 54.90
CA GLY A 21 -6.98 -10.43 55.18
C GLY A 21 -6.04 -11.19 54.25
N LEU A 22 -6.41 -12.39 53.79
CA LEU A 22 -5.66 -13.18 52.81
C LEU A 22 -5.83 -12.66 51.38
N SER A 23 -6.98 -12.07 51.03
CA SER A 23 -7.16 -11.37 49.75
C SER A 23 -6.47 -10.00 49.70
N ALA A 24 -6.27 -9.34 50.85
CA ALA A 24 -5.55 -8.06 50.93
C ALA A 24 -4.02 -8.22 50.92
N GLN A 25 -3.47 -9.39 51.30
CA GLN A 25 -2.03 -9.68 51.22
C GLN A 25 -1.59 -10.29 49.89
N ALA A 26 -2.53 -10.75 49.05
CA ALA A 26 -2.22 -11.30 47.73
C ALA A 26 -1.90 -10.24 46.65
N SER A 27 -2.21 -8.96 46.91
CA SER A 27 -1.96 -7.85 45.99
C SER A 27 -0.56 -7.23 46.13
N ASP A 28 0.15 -7.47 47.23
CA ASP A 28 1.32 -6.63 47.57
C ASP A 28 2.56 -6.91 46.71
N GLU A 29 2.66 -8.03 46.00
CA GLU A 29 3.89 -8.39 45.27
C GLU A 29 3.69 -9.19 43.97
N GLU A 30 2.66 -8.89 43.16
CA GLU A 30 2.48 -9.51 41.82
C GLU A 30 3.77 -9.43 40.95
N TRP A 31 4.57 -8.39 41.15
CA TRP A 31 5.83 -8.20 40.45
C TRP A 31 6.87 -9.30 40.74
N ARG A 32 6.88 -9.88 41.95
CA ARG A 32 7.79 -10.98 42.31
C ARG A 32 7.52 -12.21 41.47
N TYR A 33 6.24 -12.55 41.28
CA TYR A 33 5.83 -13.64 40.41
C TYR A 33 6.38 -13.49 38.99
N TRP A 34 6.27 -12.28 38.41
CA TRP A 34 6.75 -12.03 37.04
C TRP A 34 8.27 -12.06 36.92
N GLN A 35 9.01 -11.57 37.91
CA GLN A 35 10.47 -11.71 37.94
C GLN A 35 10.92 -13.17 38.08
N GLU A 36 10.24 -13.97 38.93
CA GLU A 36 10.49 -15.41 39.02
C GLU A 36 10.22 -16.11 37.68
N GLN A 37 9.13 -15.75 36.98
CA GLN A 37 8.86 -16.28 35.63
C GLN A 37 9.95 -15.88 34.64
N PHE A 38 10.44 -14.64 34.69
CA PHE A 38 11.52 -14.18 33.83
C PHE A 38 12.82 -14.97 34.09
N HIS A 39 13.24 -15.08 35.36
CA HIS A 39 14.42 -15.84 35.76
C HIS A 39 14.33 -17.30 35.32
N ARG A 40 13.16 -17.94 35.52
CA ARG A 40 12.90 -19.30 35.05
C ARG A 40 13.02 -19.41 33.53
N LEU A 41 12.44 -18.49 32.77
CA LEU A 41 12.55 -18.48 31.30
C LEU A 41 13.99 -18.29 30.81
N GLN A 42 14.80 -17.48 31.50
CA GLN A 42 16.22 -17.35 31.16
C GLN A 42 17.00 -18.63 31.53
N ALA A 43 16.74 -19.21 32.70
CA ALA A 43 17.33 -20.48 33.12
C ALA A 43 17.01 -21.63 32.14
N ASP A 44 15.78 -21.68 31.61
CA ASP A 44 15.38 -22.69 30.62
C ASP A 44 16.04 -22.50 29.25
N ARG A 45 16.42 -21.27 28.90
CA ARG A 45 17.11 -20.93 27.64
C ARG A 45 18.64 -21.05 27.74
N GLU A 46 19.19 -21.11 28.95
CA GLU A 46 20.63 -21.16 29.19
C GLU A 46 21.16 -22.59 29.05
N PRO A 47 22.01 -22.88 28.05
CA PRO A 47 22.57 -24.22 27.86
C PRO A 47 23.64 -24.59 28.90
N ASP A 48 24.26 -23.61 29.57
CA ASP A 48 25.29 -23.83 30.60
C ASP A 48 24.67 -24.12 31.98
N PRO A 49 24.88 -25.31 32.58
CA PRO A 49 24.33 -25.66 33.88
C PRO A 49 24.72 -24.71 35.02
N ALA A 50 25.92 -24.10 34.98
CA ALA A 50 26.37 -23.19 36.02
C ALA A 50 25.59 -21.86 35.96
N LYS A 51 25.47 -21.28 34.77
CA LYS A 51 24.70 -20.05 34.53
C LYS A 51 23.20 -20.26 34.73
N LYS A 52 22.69 -21.46 34.46
CA LYS A 52 21.31 -21.82 34.75
C LYS A 52 21.00 -21.74 36.26
N LEU A 53 21.93 -22.15 37.11
CA LEU A 53 21.81 -22.03 38.56
C LEU A 53 21.91 -20.56 39.02
N GLU A 54 22.76 -19.76 38.38
CA GLU A 54 22.86 -18.31 38.61
C GLU A 54 21.52 -17.60 38.34
N TRP A 55 20.85 -17.92 37.22
CA TRP A 55 19.52 -17.38 36.90
C TRP A 55 18.47 -17.72 37.97
N SER A 56 18.49 -18.97 38.44
CA SER A 56 17.53 -19.45 39.45
C SER A 56 17.78 -18.85 40.85
N GLY A 57 19.00 -18.38 41.11
CA GLY A 57 19.41 -17.77 42.37
C GLY A 57 19.46 -16.25 42.37
N GLN A 58 19.04 -15.57 41.29
CA GLN A 58 19.07 -14.11 41.24
C GLN A 58 18.06 -13.50 42.24
N PRO A 59 18.49 -12.49 43.02
CA PRO A 59 17.60 -11.83 43.98
C PRO A 59 16.48 -11.07 43.26
N LEU A 60 15.26 -11.20 43.78
CA LEU A 60 14.14 -10.38 43.35
C LEU A 60 14.26 -8.98 43.95
N GLY A 61 13.87 -7.96 43.20
CA GLY A 61 13.92 -6.59 43.69
C GLY A 61 13.26 -5.58 42.75
N VAL A 62 12.95 -4.41 43.29
CA VAL A 62 12.43 -3.29 42.51
C VAL A 62 13.50 -2.81 41.53
N LYS A 63 13.14 -2.73 40.25
CA LYS A 63 13.99 -2.28 39.15
C LYS A 63 13.52 -0.92 38.68
N GLU A 64 14.44 0.03 38.57
CA GLU A 64 14.15 1.40 38.15
C GLU A 64 14.94 1.77 36.88
N ILE A 65 14.35 2.59 36.03
CA ILE A 65 15.02 3.31 34.93
C ILE A 65 15.01 4.80 35.26
N GLU A 66 16.13 5.48 35.04
CA GLU A 66 16.18 6.94 35.10
C GLU A 66 15.74 7.55 33.77
N VAL A 67 14.73 8.42 33.81
CA VAL A 67 14.15 9.06 32.62
C VAL A 67 14.94 10.32 32.28
N THR A 68 16.16 10.11 31.77
CA THR A 68 17.14 11.19 31.54
C THR A 68 17.24 11.61 30.08
N ALA A 69 16.49 10.98 29.17
CA ALA A 69 16.52 11.34 27.77
C ALA A 69 16.06 12.79 27.54
N VAL A 70 16.68 13.43 26.55
CA VAL A 70 16.38 14.80 26.15
C VAL A 70 16.09 14.84 24.67
N ILE A 71 14.95 15.42 24.29
CA ILE A 71 14.60 15.68 22.91
C ILE A 71 15.47 16.83 22.40
N PRO A 72 16.26 16.62 21.33
CA PRO A 72 17.09 17.67 20.75
C PRO A 72 16.22 18.81 20.21
N GLY A 73 16.48 20.04 20.67
CA GLY A 73 15.75 21.26 20.31
C GLY A 73 16.39 22.50 20.94
N SER A 74 15.81 23.68 20.69
CA SER A 74 16.23 24.93 21.33
C SER A 74 14.99 25.65 21.90
N PRO A 75 14.72 25.53 23.22
CA PRO A 75 15.49 24.79 24.22
C PRO A 75 15.32 23.26 24.12
N PRO A 76 16.28 22.45 24.61
CA PRO A 76 16.10 21.01 24.75
C PRO A 76 14.97 20.69 25.74
N VAL A 77 14.20 19.62 25.46
CA VAL A 77 13.06 19.22 26.30
C VAL A 77 13.36 17.88 26.96
N PRO A 78 13.50 17.81 28.30
CA PRO A 78 13.63 16.54 29.01
C PRO A 78 12.36 15.71 28.87
N VAL A 79 12.51 14.42 28.57
CA VAL A 79 11.38 13.51 28.38
C VAL A 79 10.58 13.34 29.67
N SER A 80 11.23 13.42 30.84
CA SER A 80 10.55 13.36 32.14
C SER A 80 9.46 14.42 32.31
N ARG A 81 9.52 15.56 31.60
CA ARG A 81 8.50 16.62 31.68
C ARG A 81 7.14 16.22 31.11
N PHE A 82 7.06 15.26 30.19
CA PHE A 82 5.79 14.88 29.57
C PHE A 82 4.86 14.15 30.54
N ARG A 83 5.44 13.41 31.49
CA ARG A 83 4.70 12.59 32.47
C ARG A 83 5.00 12.96 33.93
N GLY A 84 6.03 13.75 34.19
CA GLY A 84 6.44 14.16 35.54
C GLY A 84 7.22 13.08 36.30
N PHE A 85 7.80 12.11 35.60
CA PHE A 85 8.56 11.02 36.20
C PHE A 85 10.03 11.12 35.83
N ASP A 86 10.91 11.31 36.82
CA ASP A 86 12.36 11.24 36.62
C ASP A 86 12.89 9.80 36.76
N LYS A 87 12.05 8.90 37.29
CA LYS A 87 12.33 7.46 37.39
C LYS A 87 11.06 6.66 37.12
N GLU A 88 11.21 5.49 36.52
CA GLU A 88 10.11 4.55 36.30
C GLU A 88 10.45 3.13 36.76
N ARG A 89 9.46 2.45 37.34
CA ARG A 89 9.53 1.11 37.94
C ARG A 89 8.87 0.01 37.10
N CYS A 90 8.36 0.34 35.92
CA CYS A 90 7.76 -0.61 34.97
C CYS A 90 8.61 -1.89 34.74
N PRO A 91 9.95 -1.82 34.63
CA PRO A 91 10.80 -3.01 34.45
C PRO A 91 10.83 -3.95 35.65
N THR A 92 10.26 -3.55 36.79
CA THR A 92 10.09 -4.44 37.95
C THR A 92 9.19 -5.61 37.57
N CYS A 93 8.07 -5.36 36.88
CA CYS A 93 7.18 -6.41 36.35
C CYS A 93 7.56 -6.83 34.93
N HIS A 94 7.93 -5.87 34.08
CA HIS A 94 8.26 -6.07 32.67
C HIS A 94 9.75 -6.40 32.47
N ASP A 95 10.24 -7.33 33.28
CA ASP A 95 11.65 -7.70 33.26
C ASP A 95 12.02 -8.38 31.95
N GLY A 96 13.17 -7.99 31.39
CA GLY A 96 13.60 -8.47 30.07
C GLY A 96 12.96 -7.79 28.87
N ILE A 97 12.08 -6.78 29.04
CA ILE A 97 11.58 -5.99 27.90
C ILE A 97 12.75 -5.40 27.09
N GLU A 98 12.70 -5.46 25.75
CA GLU A 98 13.81 -4.97 24.94
C GLU A 98 13.92 -3.44 24.95
N ILE A 99 15.12 -2.93 24.68
CA ILE A 99 15.29 -1.52 24.30
C ILE A 99 14.57 -1.32 22.96
N SER A 100 13.74 -0.29 22.87
CA SER A 100 12.95 -0.03 21.67
C SER A 100 13.85 0.31 20.47
N SER A 101 14.76 1.28 20.59
CA SER A 101 15.83 1.49 19.59
C SER A 101 16.93 2.40 20.14
N LEU A 102 17.99 2.65 19.35
CA LEU A 102 19.00 3.66 19.71
C LEU A 102 18.43 5.09 19.73
N SER A 103 17.34 5.35 19.00
CA SER A 103 16.66 6.65 19.00
C SER A 103 15.61 6.77 20.11
N HIS A 104 15.21 5.64 20.70
CA HIS A 104 14.33 5.55 21.86
C HIS A 104 14.95 4.57 22.87
N PRO A 105 16.08 4.95 23.49
CA PRO A 105 16.75 4.11 24.47
C PRO A 105 15.95 4.07 25.78
N ARG A 106 16.37 3.27 26.77
CA ARG A 106 15.58 3.04 28.00
C ARG A 106 15.30 4.33 28.76
N GLU A 107 16.22 5.28 28.69
CA GLU A 107 16.18 6.58 29.36
C GLU A 107 15.03 7.47 28.87
N PHE A 108 14.30 7.09 27.81
CA PHE A 108 13.02 7.73 27.45
C PHE A 108 11.89 7.41 28.43
N GLY A 109 12.00 6.33 29.19
CA GLY A 109 10.89 5.80 29.97
C GLY A 109 9.85 5.07 29.11
N CYS A 110 9.01 4.28 29.76
CA CYS A 110 7.90 3.54 29.18
C CYS A 110 6.64 4.42 29.10
N THR A 111 6.39 5.26 30.12
CA THR A 111 5.13 5.99 30.28
C THR A 111 4.96 7.13 29.28
N VAL A 112 6.04 7.66 28.71
CA VAL A 112 5.95 8.68 27.66
C VAL A 112 5.18 8.15 26.44
N CYS A 113 5.41 6.89 26.07
CA CYS A 113 4.76 6.25 24.94
C CYS A 113 3.45 5.56 25.34
N HIS A 114 3.46 4.83 26.46
CA HIS A 114 2.35 3.95 26.84
C HIS A 114 1.33 4.58 27.79
N GLY A 115 1.65 5.72 28.41
CA GLY A 115 0.88 6.26 29.55
C GLY A 115 1.14 5.46 30.83
N GLY A 116 0.20 5.48 31.77
CA GLY A 116 0.32 4.77 33.05
C GLY A 116 1.05 5.58 34.14
N ASP A 117 1.13 4.99 35.33
CA ASP A 117 1.90 5.52 36.46
C ASP A 117 3.22 4.75 36.59
N GLY A 118 4.33 5.41 36.27
CA GLY A 118 5.65 4.81 36.30
C GLY A 118 6.19 4.55 37.70
N ASN A 119 5.61 5.12 38.75
CA ASN A 119 6.07 4.94 40.14
C ASN A 119 5.39 3.76 40.85
N ALA A 120 4.25 3.31 40.34
CA ALA A 120 3.47 2.24 40.95
C ALA A 120 4.15 0.86 40.79
N LEU A 121 3.93 0.00 41.80
CA LEU A 121 4.39 -1.39 41.80
C LEU A 121 3.23 -2.39 41.72
N ASP A 122 2.00 -1.92 41.90
CA ASP A 122 0.78 -2.68 41.69
C ASP A 122 0.25 -2.46 40.27
N ARG A 123 -0.32 -3.54 39.70
CA ARG A 123 -0.78 -3.59 38.31
C ARG A 123 -1.89 -2.58 38.02
N GLU A 124 -2.82 -2.39 38.96
CA GLU A 124 -4.00 -1.56 38.74
C GLU A 124 -3.62 -0.09 38.62
N THR A 125 -2.83 0.44 39.56
CA THR A 125 -2.35 1.82 39.55
C THR A 125 -1.40 2.07 38.40
N ALA A 126 -0.42 1.18 38.17
CA ALA A 126 0.53 1.32 37.07
C ALA A 126 -0.16 1.39 35.71
N HIS A 127 -1.27 0.67 35.52
CA HIS A 127 -1.97 0.58 34.24
C HIS A 127 -3.22 1.47 34.10
N ALA A 128 -3.56 2.25 35.13
CA ALA A 128 -4.81 3.02 35.18
C ALA A 128 -4.96 4.03 34.03
N SER A 129 -3.87 4.69 33.66
CA SER A 129 -3.83 5.76 32.64
C SER A 129 -3.09 5.37 31.36
N LEU A 130 -2.94 4.07 31.08
CA LEU A 130 -2.30 3.65 29.84
C LEU A 130 -3.14 4.09 28.63
N ILE A 131 -2.45 4.63 27.63
CA ILE A 131 -3.02 5.02 26.34
C ILE A 131 -3.58 3.76 25.67
N TYR A 132 -4.86 3.80 25.34
CA TYR A 132 -5.53 2.73 24.63
C TYR A 132 -6.47 3.32 23.59
N ASP A 133 -6.65 2.59 22.50
CA ASP A 133 -7.59 2.91 21.45
C ASP A 133 -8.96 2.32 21.82
N PRO A 134 -9.98 3.14 22.14
CA PRO A 134 -11.30 2.64 22.51
C PRO A 134 -12.04 1.99 21.32
N GLU A 135 -11.78 2.43 20.09
CA GLU A 135 -12.45 1.93 18.88
C GLU A 135 -11.96 0.55 18.47
N ALA A 136 -10.73 0.19 18.84
CA ALA A 136 -10.18 -1.13 18.58
C ALA A 136 -11.02 -2.25 19.23
N GLY A 137 -11.83 -1.96 20.26
CA GLY A 137 -12.75 -2.93 20.88
C GLY A 137 -12.08 -4.17 21.48
N THR A 138 -10.75 -4.19 21.55
CA THR A 138 -9.94 -5.34 21.99
C THR A 138 -9.50 -5.23 23.45
N GLY A 139 -9.63 -4.05 24.05
CA GLY A 139 -9.00 -3.71 25.34
C GLY A 139 -7.46 -3.72 25.31
N LYS A 140 -6.85 -3.93 24.13
CA LYS A 140 -5.39 -3.95 23.97
C LYS A 140 -4.86 -2.55 23.74
N ARG A 141 -3.66 -2.31 24.25
CA ARG A 141 -3.05 -0.99 24.34
C ARG A 141 -1.95 -0.89 23.29
N ASN A 142 -2.27 -0.24 22.17
CA ASN A 142 -1.33 0.02 21.08
C ASN A 142 -1.10 1.53 20.98
N PRO A 143 -0.04 2.08 21.61
CA PRO A 143 0.22 3.51 21.54
C PRO A 143 0.61 3.99 20.12
N SER A 144 0.85 3.08 19.18
CA SER A 144 1.20 3.43 17.80
C SER A 144 -0.01 3.51 16.85
N SER A 145 -1.22 3.18 17.32
CA SER A 145 -2.47 3.34 16.54
C SER A 145 -2.61 4.80 16.11
N LEU A 146 -2.99 5.05 14.86
CA LEU A 146 -3.14 6.43 14.38
C LEU A 146 -4.23 7.21 15.13
N GLN A 147 -5.16 6.52 15.81
CA GLN A 147 -6.22 7.14 16.61
C GLN A 147 -5.71 7.80 17.90
N VAL A 148 -4.62 7.27 18.48
CA VAL A 148 -4.07 7.75 19.77
C VAL A 148 -2.60 8.14 19.68
N ALA A 149 -1.98 8.06 18.49
CA ALA A 149 -0.57 8.35 18.29
C ALA A 149 -0.19 9.80 18.64
N ASP A 150 -1.14 10.73 18.63
CA ASP A 150 -0.97 12.11 19.10
C ASP A 150 -0.71 12.20 20.61
N GLN A 151 -1.19 11.23 21.40
CA GLN A 151 -0.96 11.14 22.84
C GLN A 151 0.38 10.47 23.21
N SER A 152 1.07 9.89 22.21
CA SER A 152 2.31 9.11 22.37
C SER A 152 3.44 9.64 21.47
N CYS A 153 3.55 9.16 20.24
CA CYS A 153 4.58 9.53 19.27
C CYS A 153 4.45 11.00 18.81
N GLY A 154 3.24 11.56 18.85
CA GLY A 154 2.87 12.91 18.43
C GLY A 154 2.92 13.96 19.53
N LEU A 155 3.54 13.65 20.67
CA LEU A 155 3.87 14.67 21.65
C LEU A 155 4.78 15.74 21.02
N ALA A 156 4.59 17.00 21.41
CA ALA A 156 5.32 18.13 20.85
C ALA A 156 6.84 17.96 20.99
N GLY A 157 7.58 18.07 19.89
CA GLY A 157 9.02 17.82 19.85
C GLY A 157 9.41 16.38 19.50
N CYS A 158 8.49 15.41 19.54
CA CYS A 158 8.70 14.04 19.07
C CYS A 158 8.50 13.95 17.55
N HIS A 159 7.35 13.47 17.09
CA HIS A 159 6.97 13.40 15.67
C HIS A 159 5.84 14.38 15.29
N ALA A 160 5.71 15.47 16.05
CA ALA A 160 4.81 16.59 15.80
C ALA A 160 5.37 17.90 16.40
N GLY A 161 4.83 19.04 15.96
CA GLY A 161 5.18 20.36 16.50
C GLY A 161 6.56 20.89 16.08
N HIS A 162 7.14 20.38 14.99
CA HIS A 162 8.40 20.87 14.42
C HIS A 162 8.14 21.94 13.37
N ALA A 163 9.03 22.94 13.28
CA ALA A 163 9.01 23.90 12.18
C ALA A 163 9.36 23.27 10.82
N ASP A 164 10.17 22.20 10.84
CA ASP A 164 10.40 21.36 9.66
C ASP A 164 9.28 20.33 9.52
N GLU A 165 8.37 20.56 8.59
CA GLU A 165 7.26 19.66 8.26
C GLU A 165 7.71 18.24 7.90
N SER A 166 8.96 18.07 7.48
CA SER A 166 9.51 16.74 7.21
C SER A 166 9.61 15.87 8.47
N ARG A 167 9.43 16.43 9.67
CA ARG A 167 9.47 15.77 10.99
C ARG A 167 8.10 15.56 11.63
N ASN A 168 7.05 16.21 11.11
CA ASN A 168 5.67 16.10 11.60
C ASN A 168 4.98 14.86 11.02
N HIS A 169 5.47 13.67 11.36
CA HIS A 169 5.03 12.42 10.75
C HIS A 169 3.57 12.09 11.08
N ILE A 170 3.08 12.43 12.27
CA ILE A 170 1.70 12.07 12.69
C ILE A 170 0.66 12.70 11.77
N GLU A 171 0.76 14.00 11.53
CA GLU A 171 -0.16 14.74 10.66
C GLU A 171 -0.04 14.27 9.21
N ARG A 172 1.19 14.07 8.72
CA ARG A 172 1.45 13.63 7.36
C ARG A 172 0.90 12.23 7.08
N VAL A 173 1.10 11.27 8.00
CA VAL A 173 0.62 9.89 7.82
C VAL A 173 -0.90 9.86 7.76
N ARG A 174 -1.59 10.62 8.63
CA ARG A 174 -3.05 10.72 8.64
C ARG A 174 -3.62 11.27 7.33
N LYS A 175 -2.91 12.19 6.65
CA LYS A 175 -3.30 12.72 5.34
C LYS A 175 -2.87 11.84 4.16
N SER A 176 -1.92 10.94 4.36
CA SER A 176 -1.33 10.10 3.30
C SER A 176 -2.32 9.10 2.69
N LEU A 177 -1.99 8.55 1.52
CA LEU A 177 -2.76 7.45 0.93
C LEU A 177 -2.68 6.15 1.73
N MET A 178 -1.61 5.96 2.52
CA MET A 178 -1.47 4.80 3.41
C MET A 178 -2.36 4.91 4.65
N GLY A 179 -2.61 6.13 5.14
CA GLY A 179 -3.52 6.38 6.27
C GLY A 179 -5.00 6.53 5.87
N THR A 180 -5.28 7.11 4.69
CA THR A 180 -6.66 7.39 4.26
C THR A 180 -7.27 6.28 3.41
N LEU A 181 -6.45 5.50 2.69
CA LEU A 181 -6.84 4.54 1.67
C LEU A 181 -7.74 5.13 0.55
N ALA A 182 -7.75 6.47 0.40
CA ALA A 182 -8.71 7.21 -0.42
C ALA A 182 -8.76 6.73 -1.88
N GLY A 183 -7.61 6.36 -2.45
CA GLY A 183 -7.53 5.89 -3.84
C GLY A 183 -8.18 4.53 -4.10
N VAL A 184 -8.05 3.59 -3.16
CA VAL A 184 -8.70 2.27 -3.27
C VAL A 184 -10.20 2.42 -3.03
N ILE A 185 -10.60 3.19 -2.01
CA ILE A 185 -12.01 3.46 -1.71
C ILE A 185 -12.70 4.10 -2.90
N ALA A 186 -12.17 5.21 -3.39
CA ALA A 186 -12.71 5.91 -4.55
C ALA A 186 -12.69 5.05 -5.80
N GLY A 187 -11.61 4.28 -6.00
CA GLY A 187 -11.47 3.35 -7.11
C GLY A 187 -12.57 2.30 -7.09
N LEU A 188 -12.78 1.62 -5.96
CA LEU A 188 -13.79 0.58 -5.84
C LEU A 188 -15.20 1.15 -5.91
N ARG A 189 -15.50 2.22 -5.16
CA ARG A 189 -16.83 2.85 -5.20
C ARG A 189 -17.17 3.35 -6.60
N TYR A 190 -16.23 3.97 -7.31
CA TYR A 190 -16.47 4.40 -8.70
C TYR A 190 -16.81 3.20 -9.59
N GLN A 191 -16.02 2.13 -9.46
CA GLN A 191 -16.19 0.93 -10.27
C GLN A 191 -17.47 0.15 -9.95
N TRP A 192 -17.96 0.21 -8.71
CA TRP A 192 -19.20 -0.45 -8.34
C TRP A 192 -20.40 0.49 -8.38
N SER A 193 -20.27 1.68 -8.97
CA SER A 193 -21.32 2.71 -9.01
C SER A 193 -21.80 3.20 -7.64
N GLY A 194 -20.96 3.09 -6.60
CA GLY A 194 -21.19 3.68 -5.28
C GLY A 194 -20.67 5.12 -5.14
N GLN A 195 -20.12 5.69 -6.21
CA GLN A 195 -19.92 7.13 -6.37
C GLN A 195 -19.84 7.50 -7.86
N TYR A 196 -20.34 8.68 -8.21
CA TYR A 196 -20.30 9.19 -9.59
C TYR A 196 -18.90 9.67 -10.04
N GLY A 197 -18.16 10.36 -9.15
CA GLY A 197 -16.88 10.98 -9.49
C GLY A 197 -15.68 10.05 -9.42
N LYS A 198 -14.65 10.29 -10.24
CA LYS A 198 -13.35 9.58 -10.17
C LYS A 198 -12.51 9.98 -8.94
N THR A 199 -12.77 11.17 -8.41
CA THR A 199 -12.08 11.75 -7.25
C THR A 199 -12.58 11.13 -5.94
N ALA A 200 -11.70 11.03 -4.95
CA ALA A 200 -12.03 10.48 -3.65
C ALA A 200 -12.92 11.45 -2.86
N LEU A 201 -14.02 10.91 -2.32
CA LEU A 201 -14.91 11.60 -1.39
C LEU A 201 -14.68 11.11 0.05
N TYR A 202 -14.20 9.88 0.20
CA TYR A 202 -14.10 9.18 1.48
C TYR A 202 -12.69 8.68 1.75
N GLY A 203 -12.29 8.74 3.01
CA GLY A 203 -11.18 7.99 3.59
C GLY A 203 -11.70 6.98 4.61
N ILE A 204 -10.84 6.12 5.15
CA ILE A 204 -11.23 5.24 6.26
C ILE A 204 -11.78 6.04 7.43
N HIS A 205 -11.10 7.13 7.76
CA HIS A 205 -11.55 8.16 8.68
C HIS A 205 -11.74 9.48 7.92
N GLY A 206 -12.54 10.37 8.51
CA GLY A 206 -12.63 11.74 8.04
C GLY A 206 -11.29 12.45 8.26
N VAL A 207 -10.83 13.20 7.27
CA VAL A 207 -9.62 14.01 7.38
C VAL A 207 -9.83 15.34 6.68
N VAL A 208 -9.35 16.42 7.30
CA VAL A 208 -9.45 17.78 6.78
C VAL A 208 -8.06 18.36 6.73
N ASP A 209 -7.75 19.05 5.65
CA ASP A 209 -6.56 19.87 5.57
C ASP A 209 -6.75 21.14 6.42
N ARG A 210 -5.91 21.27 7.47
CA ARG A 210 -6.01 22.36 8.45
C ARG A 210 -4.92 23.41 8.28
N ASP A 211 -3.85 23.10 7.55
CA ASP A 211 -2.77 24.07 7.29
C ASP A 211 -3.11 24.99 6.10
N GLY A 212 -4.03 24.55 5.24
CA GLY A 212 -4.53 25.34 4.11
C GLY A 212 -3.63 25.31 2.88
N ASP A 213 -2.51 24.59 2.91
CA ASP A 213 -1.69 24.31 1.72
C ASP A 213 -2.32 23.17 0.93
N VAL A 214 -3.23 23.52 0.01
CA VAL A 214 -3.92 22.53 -0.84
C VAL A 214 -3.53 22.77 -2.30
N PRO A 215 -2.48 22.10 -2.82
CA PRO A 215 -2.03 22.23 -4.20
C PRO A 215 -2.99 21.52 -5.16
N LEU A 216 -4.08 22.21 -5.52
CA LEU A 216 -5.15 21.72 -6.39
C LEU A 216 -4.63 21.36 -7.79
N ASP A 217 -3.59 22.03 -8.28
CA ASP A 217 -2.90 21.72 -9.54
C ASP A 217 -2.29 20.31 -9.55
N ARG A 218 -1.96 19.78 -8.37
CA ARG A 218 -1.46 18.42 -8.15
C ARG A 218 -2.57 17.42 -7.84
N GLY A 219 -3.82 17.89 -7.76
CA GLY A 219 -4.99 17.09 -7.38
C GLY A 219 -5.07 16.78 -5.89
N ALA A 220 -4.51 17.65 -5.03
CA ALA A 220 -4.74 17.60 -3.60
C ALA A 220 -6.20 17.93 -3.26
N LEU A 221 -6.68 17.43 -2.14
CA LEU A 221 -8.06 17.58 -1.67
C LEU A 221 -8.08 18.34 -0.34
N PRO A 222 -9.07 19.22 -0.12
CA PRO A 222 -9.19 19.93 1.15
C PRO A 222 -9.70 19.04 2.28
N ALA A 223 -10.45 17.98 1.96
CA ALA A 223 -10.99 17.05 2.94
C ALA A 223 -11.42 15.72 2.31
N LEU A 224 -11.57 14.72 3.17
CA LEU A 224 -12.28 13.46 2.92
C LEU A 224 -13.29 13.24 4.05
N LYS A 225 -14.47 12.73 3.70
CA LYS A 225 -15.44 12.24 4.67
C LYS A 225 -15.02 10.86 5.22
N PRO A 226 -15.48 10.47 6.42
CA PRO A 226 -15.34 9.07 6.86
C PRO A 226 -16.12 8.13 5.92
N LEU A 227 -15.60 6.92 5.68
CA LEU A 227 -16.26 5.92 4.86
C LEU A 227 -17.62 5.55 5.47
N PRO A 228 -18.73 5.60 4.69
CA PRO A 228 -20.06 5.27 5.19
C PRO A 228 -20.10 3.88 5.84
N PHE A 229 -20.84 3.78 6.95
CA PHE A 229 -21.06 2.52 7.64
C PHE A 229 -21.96 1.62 6.78
N PHE A 230 -21.58 0.36 6.59
CA PHE A 230 -22.41 -0.57 5.81
C PHE A 230 -23.49 -1.19 6.71
N ALA A 231 -24.76 -0.93 6.39
CA ALA A 231 -25.90 -1.59 7.03
C ALA A 231 -26.82 -2.20 5.95
N PRO A 232 -26.96 -3.53 5.88
CA PRO A 232 -27.68 -4.19 4.79
C PRO A 232 -29.20 -3.96 4.74
N ALA A 233 -29.80 -3.35 5.76
CA ALA A 233 -31.10 -2.68 5.74
C ALA A 233 -31.35 -2.14 7.16
N GLN A 234 -32.06 -1.02 7.28
CA GLN A 234 -32.51 -0.50 8.57
C GLN A 234 -33.34 -1.57 9.30
N ARG A 235 -32.88 -2.02 10.48
CA ARG A 235 -33.82 -2.50 11.49
C ARG A 235 -34.61 -1.28 11.96
N PRO A 236 -35.95 -1.30 11.95
CA PRO A 236 -36.75 -0.24 12.57
C PRO A 236 -36.40 -0.01 14.05
N ASP A 237 -35.78 -1.02 14.70
CA ASP A 237 -35.58 -1.05 16.16
C ASP A 237 -34.11 -1.09 16.61
N SER A 238 -33.13 -0.76 15.75
CA SER A 238 -31.76 -0.62 16.25
C SER A 238 -31.62 0.71 16.99
N PRO A 239 -31.27 0.72 18.29
CA PRO A 239 -31.05 1.97 19.01
C PRO A 239 -29.93 2.71 18.29
N ALA A 240 -30.20 3.97 17.92
CA ALA A 240 -29.20 4.86 17.37
C ALA A 240 -27.96 4.80 18.28
N SER A 241 -26.84 4.37 17.71
CA SER A 241 -25.53 4.45 18.37
C SER A 241 -25.37 5.87 18.88
N SER A 242 -25.35 6.02 20.20
CA SER A 242 -25.28 7.31 20.90
C SER A 242 -23.85 7.86 20.91
N THR A 243 -23.27 8.04 19.73
CA THR A 243 -22.00 8.72 19.53
C THR A 243 -22.25 9.88 18.57
N GLU A 244 -21.86 11.09 18.97
CA GLU A 244 -22.22 12.38 18.38
C GLU A 244 -21.81 12.61 16.90
N GLU A 245 -21.20 11.64 16.23
CA GLU A 245 -20.91 11.71 14.80
C GLU A 245 -22.00 10.97 14.00
N ALA A 246 -22.81 11.71 13.25
CA ALA A 246 -23.76 11.16 12.29
C ALA A 246 -22.99 10.46 11.14
N HIS A 247 -22.64 9.20 11.30
CA HIS A 247 -22.03 8.41 10.23
C HIS A 247 -23.07 8.17 9.12
N GLU A 248 -22.74 8.56 7.87
CA GLU A 248 -23.53 8.18 6.70
C GLU A 248 -23.64 6.64 6.65
N VAL A 249 -24.86 6.13 6.46
CA VAL A 249 -25.13 4.68 6.34
C VAL A 249 -25.32 4.33 4.87
N SER A 250 -24.64 3.31 4.39
CA SER A 250 -24.68 2.82 3.01
C SER A 250 -25.15 1.37 2.95
N GLY A 251 -26.06 1.06 2.02
CA GLY A 251 -26.43 -0.32 1.65
C GLY A 251 -25.63 -0.87 0.47
N HIS A 252 -24.63 -0.11 -0.01
CA HIS A 252 -23.99 -0.36 -1.29
C HIS A 252 -22.97 -1.51 -1.25
N VAL A 253 -23.03 -2.41 -2.22
CA VAL A 253 -22.15 -3.59 -2.35
C VAL A 253 -20.66 -3.24 -2.31
N GLY A 254 -20.25 -2.14 -2.93
CA GLY A 254 -18.87 -1.65 -2.92
C GLY A 254 -18.33 -1.43 -1.51
N ASP A 255 -19.15 -0.98 -0.56
CA ASP A 255 -18.71 -0.75 0.83
C ASP A 255 -18.58 -2.06 1.61
N LEU A 256 -19.45 -3.03 1.34
CA LEU A 256 -19.30 -4.39 1.85
C LEU A 256 -18.01 -5.04 1.33
N LEU A 257 -17.70 -4.91 0.04
CA LEU A 257 -16.48 -5.44 -0.58
C LEU A 257 -15.23 -4.77 -0.01
N LEU A 258 -15.23 -3.44 0.15
CA LEU A 258 -14.13 -2.73 0.81
C LEU A 258 -13.84 -3.37 2.17
N ARG A 259 -14.84 -3.46 3.04
CA ARG A 259 -14.69 -3.94 4.41
C ARG A 259 -14.29 -5.41 4.49
N THR A 260 -14.89 -6.25 3.65
CA THR A 260 -14.67 -7.70 3.68
C THR A 260 -13.45 -8.17 2.92
N GLN A 261 -12.88 -7.40 1.99
CA GLN A 261 -11.76 -7.86 1.14
C GLN A 261 -10.56 -6.92 1.18
N CYS A 262 -10.78 -5.59 1.18
CA CYS A 262 -9.71 -4.61 0.97
C CYS A 262 -9.18 -4.02 2.28
N LEU A 263 -10.03 -3.82 3.28
CA LEU A 263 -9.66 -3.23 4.57
C LEU A 263 -8.91 -4.23 5.47
N GLN A 264 -8.81 -5.49 5.06
CA GLN A 264 -8.03 -6.50 5.76
C GLN A 264 -6.51 -6.24 5.74
N CYS A 265 -6.00 -5.23 5.06
CA CYS A 265 -4.55 -4.93 5.08
C CYS A 265 -4.24 -3.49 5.52
N HIS A 266 -5.27 -2.74 5.94
CA HIS A 266 -5.11 -1.31 6.26
C HIS A 266 -4.28 -1.10 7.55
N LEU A 267 -3.77 0.12 7.77
CA LEU A 267 -2.97 0.45 8.96
C LEU A 267 -3.82 0.47 10.24
N ASP A 268 -5.10 0.81 10.15
CA ASP A 268 -6.02 0.94 11.30
C ASP A 268 -7.12 -0.15 11.25
N ARG A 269 -6.73 -1.44 11.19
CA ARG A 269 -7.71 -2.54 11.20
C ARG A 269 -8.39 -2.62 12.56
N THR A 270 -9.68 -2.99 12.56
CA THR A 270 -10.42 -3.36 13.78
C THR A 270 -10.64 -4.87 13.91
N ASP A 271 -10.39 -5.67 12.86
CA ASP A 271 -10.66 -7.10 12.83
C ASP A 271 -9.38 -7.97 12.72
N ARG A 272 -9.26 -8.97 13.61
CA ARG A 272 -8.07 -9.85 13.70
C ARG A 272 -8.14 -11.12 12.84
N SER A 273 -9.00 -11.15 11.82
CA SER A 273 -9.18 -12.33 10.97
C SER A 273 -7.97 -12.65 10.06
N GLY A 274 -6.96 -11.76 10.00
CA GLY A 274 -5.76 -11.89 9.16
C GLY A 274 -4.44 -12.25 9.87
N ASN A 275 -3.45 -12.64 9.07
CA ASN A 275 -2.09 -13.02 9.51
C ASN A 275 -1.15 -11.84 9.83
N ILE A 276 -1.62 -10.58 9.79
CA ILE A 276 -0.83 -9.37 10.03
C ILE A 276 -1.20 -8.84 11.41
N SER A 277 -0.19 -8.53 12.22
CA SER A 277 -0.31 -8.49 13.67
C SER A 277 -0.21 -7.10 14.30
N SER A 278 0.13 -6.07 13.52
CA SER A 278 0.44 -4.71 13.99
C SER A 278 -0.31 -3.64 13.20
N GLU A 279 -0.66 -2.54 13.87
CA GLU A 279 -1.43 -1.39 13.36
C GLU A 279 -0.65 -0.08 13.53
N GLY A 280 -1.09 0.98 12.83
CA GLY A 280 -0.51 2.31 12.87
C GLY A 280 1.00 2.34 12.56
N CYS A 281 1.77 3.09 13.34
CA CYS A 281 3.23 3.18 13.11
C CYS A 281 3.91 1.82 13.29
N ALA A 282 3.37 0.94 14.14
CA ALA A 282 3.97 -0.37 14.39
C ALA A 282 3.82 -1.35 13.23
N ALA A 283 2.89 -1.13 12.31
CA ALA A 283 2.74 -1.94 11.11
C ALA A 283 4.01 -1.92 10.23
N CYS A 284 4.77 -0.82 10.25
CA CYS A 284 5.98 -0.65 9.46
C CYS A 284 7.25 -0.58 10.31
N HIS A 285 7.19 -0.02 11.52
CA HIS A 285 8.39 0.25 12.30
C HIS A 285 8.74 -0.84 13.30
N PHE A 286 7.91 -1.87 13.52
CA PHE A 286 8.26 -3.00 14.39
C PHE A 286 8.61 -4.22 13.55
N ALA A 287 9.67 -4.93 13.95
CA ALA A 287 10.12 -6.13 13.23
C ALA A 287 9.05 -7.24 13.28
N PRO A 288 8.75 -7.90 12.15
CA PRO A 288 7.84 -9.04 12.15
C PRO A 288 8.50 -10.25 12.82
N ALA A 289 7.67 -11.13 13.38
CA ALA A 289 8.11 -12.35 14.06
C ALA A 289 8.71 -13.35 13.04
N SER A 290 10.04 -13.41 12.91
CA SER A 290 10.75 -14.53 12.30
C SER A 290 12.12 -14.75 12.94
N GLY A 291 12.36 -15.96 13.45
CA GLY A 291 13.62 -16.40 14.08
C GLY A 291 13.70 -16.15 15.60
N GLU A 292 14.68 -16.76 16.28
CA GLU A 292 14.88 -16.65 17.74
C GLU A 292 15.12 -15.19 18.20
N ALA A 293 15.70 -14.35 17.35
CA ALA A 293 15.93 -12.92 17.62
C ALA A 293 14.65 -12.05 17.60
N SER A 294 13.52 -12.62 17.17
CA SER A 294 12.21 -11.95 17.11
C SER A 294 11.35 -12.16 18.34
N GLU A 295 11.81 -13.00 19.28
CA GLU A 295 11.08 -13.36 20.48
C GLU A 295 11.37 -12.41 21.65
N GLY A 296 10.32 -11.69 22.09
CA GLY A 296 10.36 -10.90 23.33
C GLY A 296 10.78 -11.74 24.55
N ARG A 297 11.56 -11.17 25.47
CA ARG A 297 11.97 -11.86 26.71
C ARG A 297 11.05 -11.59 27.90
N ASP A 298 10.22 -10.56 27.81
CA ASP A 298 9.25 -10.20 28.84
C ASP A 298 8.15 -11.29 28.98
N PRO A 299 8.03 -11.97 30.15
CA PRO A 299 7.04 -13.01 30.38
C PRO A 299 5.60 -12.50 30.41
N THR A 300 5.37 -11.20 30.62
CA THR A 300 4.04 -10.59 30.75
C THR A 300 3.33 -10.44 29.39
N LEU A 301 4.08 -10.37 28.28
CA LEU A 301 3.57 -10.05 26.94
C LEU A 301 3.17 -11.29 26.12
N ARG A 302 2.67 -12.35 26.77
CA ARG A 302 2.29 -13.60 26.10
C ARG A 302 1.05 -13.43 25.21
N SER A 303 1.07 -14.07 24.04
CA SER A 303 -0.13 -14.25 23.21
C SER A 303 -0.75 -15.62 23.48
N ASP A 304 -2.05 -15.65 23.79
CA ASP A 304 -2.84 -16.88 24.02
C ASP A 304 -2.92 -17.81 22.79
N SER A 305 -2.49 -17.34 21.62
CA SER A 305 -2.66 -18.02 20.33
C SER A 305 -1.45 -18.80 19.82
N GLY A 306 -0.36 -18.90 20.61
CA GLY A 306 0.86 -19.62 20.19
C GLY A 306 1.63 -19.01 19.00
N LYS A 307 1.14 -17.92 18.41
CA LYS A 307 1.82 -17.17 17.33
C LYS A 307 2.79 -16.15 17.93
N GLY A 308 4.05 -16.57 18.15
CA GLY A 308 5.27 -15.75 18.26
C GLY A 308 5.29 -14.59 19.27
N ARG A 309 6.22 -14.62 20.22
CA ARG A 309 6.54 -13.49 21.11
C ARG A 309 6.93 -12.28 20.24
N ARG A 310 6.31 -11.11 20.39
CA ARG A 310 6.63 -9.93 19.57
C ARG A 310 7.72 -9.10 20.25
N SER A 311 8.84 -8.86 19.57
CA SER A 311 9.89 -7.97 20.06
C SER A 311 9.39 -6.52 20.19
N HIS A 312 9.83 -5.79 21.23
CA HIS A 312 9.55 -4.36 21.40
C HIS A 312 10.46 -3.44 20.56
N ARG A 313 11.21 -3.99 19.60
CA ARG A 313 12.22 -3.25 18.83
C ARG A 313 11.62 -2.50 17.63
N LEU A 314 11.91 -1.20 17.61
CA LEU A 314 11.65 -0.25 16.53
C LEU A 314 12.81 -0.21 15.52
N ALA A 315 12.46 -0.15 14.24
CA ALA A 315 13.36 0.04 13.12
C ALA A 315 13.02 1.36 12.41
N ALA A 316 14.00 2.27 12.32
CA ALA A 316 13.83 3.53 11.58
C ALA A 316 13.55 3.31 10.08
N LEU A 317 14.14 2.24 9.51
CA LEU A 317 13.92 1.84 8.13
C LEU A 317 13.21 0.47 8.13
N PRO A 318 12.00 0.34 7.58
CA PRO A 318 11.34 -0.96 7.45
C PRO A 318 12.11 -1.86 6.47
N GLY A 319 12.13 -3.17 6.73
CA GLY A 319 12.63 -4.15 5.77
C GLY A 319 11.56 -4.51 4.74
N ILE A 320 11.97 -4.96 3.55
CA ILE A 320 11.04 -5.30 2.46
C ILE A 320 9.95 -6.32 2.84
N GLY A 321 10.28 -7.26 3.73
CA GLY A 321 9.34 -8.28 4.22
C GLY A 321 8.14 -7.72 4.98
N LEU A 322 8.19 -6.48 5.48
CA LEU A 322 7.03 -5.80 6.06
C LEU A 322 6.10 -5.26 4.97
N CYS A 323 6.66 -4.63 3.95
CA CYS A 323 5.90 -4.10 2.81
C CYS A 323 5.11 -5.22 2.10
N SER A 324 5.75 -6.37 1.88
CA SER A 324 5.15 -7.50 1.16
C SER A 324 4.05 -8.22 1.95
N GLN A 325 3.88 -7.97 3.25
CA GLN A 325 2.76 -8.54 4.01
C GLN A 325 1.42 -8.01 3.50
N CYS A 326 1.36 -6.73 3.13
CA CYS A 326 0.19 -6.08 2.56
C CYS A 326 0.25 -6.02 1.02
N HIS A 327 1.41 -5.73 0.43
CA HIS A 327 1.57 -5.52 -1.02
C HIS A 327 1.93 -6.80 -1.81
N ARG A 328 1.29 -7.93 -1.49
CA ARG A 328 1.62 -9.28 -2.03
C ARG A 328 1.52 -9.39 -3.54
N SER A 329 0.47 -8.83 -4.14
CA SER A 329 0.22 -8.96 -5.59
C SER A 329 1.20 -8.16 -6.47
N TYR A 330 1.99 -7.27 -5.84
CA TYR A 330 3.07 -6.52 -6.47
C TYR A 330 4.44 -6.89 -5.88
N ALA A 331 4.48 -7.90 -5.02
CA ALA A 331 5.72 -8.38 -4.40
C ALA A 331 6.52 -9.15 -5.45
N LEU A 332 7.38 -8.37 -6.13
CA LEU A 332 8.62 -8.71 -6.83
C LEU A 332 8.91 -10.22 -6.76
N THR A 333 8.49 -10.90 -7.82
CA THR A 333 8.43 -12.35 -7.90
C THR A 333 9.81 -12.99 -7.84
N ALA A 334 10.02 -13.76 -6.78
CA ALA A 334 10.87 -14.95 -6.82
C ALA A 334 10.46 -15.98 -5.75
N ASP A 335 9.94 -15.57 -4.58
CA ASP A 335 9.67 -16.55 -3.50
C ASP A 335 8.59 -16.07 -2.50
N SER A 336 7.33 -16.00 -2.95
CA SER A 336 6.21 -15.94 -1.99
C SER A 336 5.82 -17.37 -1.64
N GLY A 337 6.50 -17.93 -0.63
CA GLY A 337 6.44 -19.32 -0.14
C GLY A 337 5.08 -19.85 0.37
N ARG A 338 3.97 -19.51 -0.30
CA ARG A 338 2.69 -20.22 -0.25
C ARG A 338 2.03 -20.21 -1.63
N GLY A 339 2.40 -21.19 -2.46
CA GLY A 339 1.51 -21.86 -3.43
C GLY A 339 0.64 -21.00 -4.36
N GLY A 340 1.06 -19.80 -4.74
CA GLY A 340 0.49 -19.10 -5.89
C GLY A 340 1.20 -19.58 -7.14
N GLU A 341 0.64 -20.55 -7.86
CA GLU A 341 1.11 -20.95 -9.19
C GLU A 341 0.86 -19.79 -10.17
N GLY A 342 1.72 -18.79 -10.14
CA GLY A 342 1.75 -17.71 -11.13
C GLY A 342 2.41 -18.22 -12.39
N ARG A 343 1.60 -18.64 -13.37
CA ARG A 343 2.06 -19.05 -14.70
C ARG A 343 1.86 -17.85 -15.64
N LEU A 344 2.92 -17.34 -16.27
CA LEU A 344 2.75 -16.58 -17.52
C LEU A 344 2.34 -17.60 -18.59
N ASP A 345 1.63 -17.18 -19.63
CA ASP A 345 1.47 -17.98 -20.86
C ASP A 345 2.81 -18.38 -21.50
N ASN A 346 3.95 -17.82 -21.03
CA ASN A 346 5.29 -18.03 -21.54
C ASN A 346 6.42 -18.18 -20.47
N GLY A 347 6.13 -18.54 -19.21
CA GLY A 347 7.17 -18.80 -18.19
C GLY A 347 6.91 -18.23 -16.78
N SER A 348 7.96 -18.07 -15.98
CA SER A 348 7.90 -17.42 -14.66
C SER A 348 8.07 -15.89 -14.78
N PRO A 349 7.33 -15.07 -14.00
CA PRO A 349 7.49 -13.62 -14.00
C PRO A 349 8.93 -13.20 -13.66
N MET A 350 9.57 -12.49 -14.60
CA MET A 350 10.93 -11.97 -14.40
C MET A 350 10.92 -10.90 -13.30
N PRO A 351 11.90 -10.90 -12.39
CA PRO A 351 11.99 -9.89 -11.33
C PRO A 351 12.32 -8.51 -11.92
N ASP A 352 11.85 -7.46 -11.25
CA ASP A 352 12.26 -6.08 -11.55
C ASP A 352 13.78 -5.94 -11.47
N ILE A 353 14.38 -5.25 -12.43
CA ILE A 353 15.84 -5.10 -12.51
C ILE A 353 16.42 -4.32 -11.32
N HIS A 354 15.68 -3.39 -10.73
CA HIS A 354 16.13 -2.65 -9.55
C HIS A 354 16.20 -3.59 -8.35
N PHE A 355 15.15 -4.40 -8.18
CA PHE A 355 15.10 -5.42 -7.13
C PHE A 355 16.18 -6.49 -7.30
N ALA A 356 16.35 -7.00 -8.52
CA ALA A 356 17.39 -7.97 -8.85
C ALA A 356 18.82 -7.43 -8.59
N ARG A 357 19.00 -6.10 -8.58
CA ARG A 357 20.26 -5.44 -8.21
C ARG A 357 20.41 -5.14 -6.71
N GLY A 358 19.43 -5.53 -5.89
CA GLY A 358 19.45 -5.37 -4.44
C GLY A 358 18.84 -4.06 -3.93
N MET A 359 18.06 -3.34 -4.75
CA MET A 359 17.24 -2.21 -4.26
C MET A 359 16.00 -2.73 -3.53
N GLU A 360 15.66 -2.09 -2.43
CA GLU A 360 14.42 -2.31 -1.68
C GLU A 360 13.38 -1.23 -1.98
N CYS A 361 12.11 -1.44 -1.60
CA CYS A 361 11.02 -0.51 -1.85
C CYS A 361 11.34 0.93 -1.41
N ILE A 362 11.98 1.08 -0.25
CA ILE A 362 12.31 2.38 0.34
C ILE A 362 13.44 3.11 -0.38
N ASP A 363 14.20 2.45 -1.26
CA ASP A 363 15.24 3.13 -2.04
C ASP A 363 14.64 4.05 -3.11
N CYS A 364 13.45 3.70 -3.61
CA CYS A 364 12.66 4.54 -4.50
C CYS A 364 11.59 5.31 -3.73
N HIS A 365 10.76 4.64 -2.91
CA HIS A 365 9.68 5.29 -2.18
C HIS A 365 10.22 6.09 -1.00
N THR A 366 10.13 7.43 -1.11
CA THR A 366 10.63 8.34 -0.07
C THR A 366 9.73 8.32 1.16
N GLN A 367 10.21 8.92 2.26
CA GLN A 367 9.36 9.12 3.43
C GLN A 367 8.08 9.90 3.09
N SER A 368 8.13 10.79 2.10
CA SER A 368 7.00 11.61 1.69
C SER A 368 6.02 10.87 0.79
N ASP A 369 6.51 9.90 0.01
CA ASP A 369 5.63 9.02 -0.78
C ASP A 369 4.86 8.05 0.13
N ILE A 370 5.50 7.51 1.18
CA ILE A 370 4.93 6.49 2.05
C ILE A 370 4.12 7.12 3.19
N MET A 371 4.73 8.03 3.94
CA MET A 371 4.14 8.66 5.13
C MET A 371 3.38 9.95 4.79
N GLY A 372 3.20 10.27 3.50
CA GLY A 372 2.55 11.50 3.05
C GLY A 372 3.47 12.71 3.07
N ASP A 373 3.12 13.76 2.35
CA ASP A 373 3.91 15.00 2.22
C ASP A 373 3.24 16.20 2.90
N GLY A 374 2.18 15.95 3.66
CA GLY A 374 1.34 16.99 4.27
C GLY A 374 0.03 17.22 3.54
N ASN A 375 -0.21 16.60 2.39
CA ASN A 375 -1.40 16.81 1.58
C ASN A 375 -2.26 15.54 1.46
N ILE A 376 -3.56 15.75 1.27
CA ILE A 376 -4.52 14.68 1.00
C ILE A 376 -4.63 14.50 -0.51
N TYR A 377 -4.43 13.28 -1.02
CA TYR A 377 -4.56 12.98 -2.45
C TYR A 377 -5.63 11.93 -2.72
N SER A 378 -6.24 12.00 -3.90
CA SER A 378 -7.19 10.98 -4.34
C SER A 378 -6.52 9.74 -4.90
N LYS A 379 -5.38 9.86 -5.60
CA LYS A 379 -4.77 8.77 -6.36
C LYS A 379 -3.25 8.73 -6.16
N GLN A 380 -2.67 7.53 -6.26
CA GLN A 380 -1.23 7.33 -6.07
C GLN A 380 -0.36 8.17 -7.01
N PHE A 381 -0.73 8.31 -8.29
CA PHE A 381 0.08 9.07 -9.24
C PHE A 381 0.19 10.57 -8.89
N GLN A 382 -0.78 11.10 -8.13
CA GLN A 382 -0.80 12.46 -7.62
C GLN A 382 0.24 12.59 -6.50
N ALA A 383 0.22 11.69 -5.52
CA ALA A 383 1.11 11.70 -4.36
C ALA A 383 2.57 11.38 -4.70
N THR A 384 2.82 10.40 -5.58
CA THR A 384 4.18 9.92 -5.86
C THR A 384 4.99 10.90 -6.70
N GLU A 385 6.11 11.38 -6.16
CA GLU A 385 6.98 12.38 -6.81
C GLU A 385 8.17 11.78 -7.57
N VAL A 386 8.60 10.58 -7.19
CA VAL A 386 9.75 9.91 -7.79
C VAL A 386 9.37 9.42 -9.20
N ARG A 387 10.26 9.66 -10.17
CA ARG A 387 10.09 9.27 -11.57
C ARG A 387 11.35 8.58 -12.08
N CYS A 388 11.24 7.88 -13.20
CA CYS A 388 12.41 7.31 -13.88
C CYS A 388 13.46 8.40 -14.16
N GLN A 389 12.99 9.58 -14.59
CA GLN A 389 13.81 10.74 -14.91
C GLN A 389 14.54 11.33 -13.70
N THR A 390 14.04 11.11 -12.48
CA THR A 390 14.70 11.55 -11.24
C THR A 390 16.10 10.95 -11.10
N CYS A 391 16.31 9.72 -11.55
CA CYS A 391 17.61 9.04 -11.46
C CYS A 391 18.29 8.92 -12.82
N HIS A 392 17.54 8.60 -13.87
CA HIS A 392 18.07 8.29 -15.19
C HIS A 392 18.15 9.50 -16.14
N GLY A 393 17.46 10.59 -15.81
CA GLY A 393 17.21 11.69 -16.73
C GLY A 393 16.24 11.28 -17.84
N ASP A 394 16.18 12.10 -18.87
CA ASP A 394 15.45 11.82 -20.12
C ASP A 394 16.47 11.63 -21.27
N SER A 395 16.00 11.27 -22.46
CA SER A 395 16.88 11.04 -23.60
C SER A 395 17.63 12.29 -24.10
N GLY A 396 17.21 13.49 -23.69
CA GLY A 396 17.89 14.74 -24.03
C GLY A 396 18.40 15.57 -22.86
N SER A 397 18.25 15.12 -21.62
CA SER A 397 18.73 15.86 -20.45
C SER A 397 19.05 14.94 -19.27
N PRO A 398 20.11 15.22 -18.49
CA PRO A 398 20.39 14.49 -17.27
C PRO A 398 19.34 14.81 -16.19
N PRO A 399 19.34 14.08 -15.05
CA PRO A 399 18.58 14.50 -13.89
C PRO A 399 18.98 15.90 -13.41
N LEU A 400 18.07 16.55 -12.68
CA LEU A 400 18.33 17.82 -12.01
C LEU A 400 18.93 17.56 -10.62
N PHE A 401 19.80 18.47 -10.15
CA PHE A 401 20.52 18.32 -8.88
C PHE A 401 20.67 19.66 -8.15
N ASP A 402 20.41 19.65 -6.85
CA ASP A 402 20.69 20.78 -5.95
C ASP A 402 21.66 20.41 -4.84
N PRO A 403 22.55 21.34 -4.41
CA PRO A 403 23.45 21.10 -3.31
C PRO A 403 22.73 21.10 -1.96
N ILE A 404 23.25 20.33 -1.01
CA ILE A 404 22.94 20.49 0.41
C ILE A 404 23.57 21.80 0.88
N THR A 405 22.73 22.74 1.32
CA THR A 405 23.14 24.12 1.64
C THR A 405 23.53 24.32 3.09
N GLY A 406 23.09 23.46 4.01
CA GLY A 406 23.36 23.63 5.44
C GLY A 406 22.97 22.41 6.28
N PRO A 407 23.30 22.43 7.58
CA PRO A 407 23.13 21.30 8.50
C PRO A 407 21.67 20.90 8.75
N GLU A 408 20.72 21.81 8.52
CA GLU A 408 19.28 21.60 8.70
C GLU A 408 18.62 20.92 7.50
N ASP A 409 19.34 20.66 6.40
CA ASP A 409 18.75 20.00 5.23
C ASP A 409 18.26 18.59 5.61
N PRO A 410 16.97 18.24 5.35
CA PRO A 410 16.39 16.97 5.76
C PRO A 410 17.19 15.75 5.29
N VAL A 411 17.86 15.81 4.14
CA VAL A 411 18.62 14.66 3.61
C VAL A 411 19.88 14.33 4.42
N LEU A 412 20.44 15.30 5.16
CA LEU A 412 21.52 15.04 6.13
C LEU A 412 20.98 14.25 7.32
N ARG A 413 19.86 14.69 7.89
CA ARG A 413 19.19 14.00 9.00
C ARG A 413 18.82 12.57 8.62
N LEU A 414 18.22 12.37 7.45
CA LEU A 414 17.77 11.05 7.00
C LEU A 414 18.94 10.08 6.78
N SER A 415 20.04 10.54 6.20
CA SER A 415 21.15 9.65 5.84
C SER A 415 21.95 9.11 7.02
N ARG A 416 21.85 9.72 8.21
CA ARG A 416 22.43 9.19 9.46
C ARG A 416 21.90 7.80 9.84
N HIS A 417 20.71 7.45 9.36
CA HIS A 417 20.10 6.14 9.62
C HIS A 417 20.39 5.11 8.52
N TYR A 418 21.09 5.50 7.45
CA TYR A 418 21.44 4.61 6.35
C TYR A 418 22.71 3.81 6.67
N ARG A 419 22.84 2.66 6.02
CA ARG A 419 23.93 1.72 6.30
C ARG A 419 25.18 2.03 5.48
N GLY A 420 26.28 2.37 6.15
CA GLY A 420 27.61 2.41 5.53
C GLY A 420 27.95 3.69 4.76
N TRP A 421 27.06 4.69 4.75
CA TRP A 421 27.30 5.99 4.12
C TRP A 421 26.38 7.06 4.73
N THR A 422 26.79 8.33 4.61
CA THR A 422 26.00 9.51 5.00
C THR A 422 26.17 10.60 3.95
N ASN A 423 25.27 11.57 3.93
CA ASN A 423 25.43 12.80 3.14
C ASN A 423 26.24 13.85 3.91
N SER A 424 26.82 14.78 3.15
CA SER A 424 27.58 15.93 3.66
C SER A 424 27.13 17.24 3.00
N THR A 425 27.29 18.37 3.69
CA THR A 425 27.05 19.71 3.08
C THR A 425 27.86 19.85 1.79
N GLY A 426 27.24 20.37 0.74
CA GLY A 426 27.82 20.46 -0.60
C GLY A 426 27.53 19.26 -1.51
N ASP A 427 27.11 18.10 -0.98
CA ASP A 427 26.65 16.98 -1.81
C ASP A 427 25.50 17.46 -2.72
N ARG A 428 25.57 17.12 -4.00
CA ARG A 428 24.55 17.49 -5.00
C ARG A 428 23.55 16.36 -5.15
N MET A 429 22.34 16.56 -4.67
CA MET A 429 21.29 15.54 -4.58
C MET A 429 20.31 15.65 -5.74
N ALA A 430 19.91 14.51 -6.31
CA ALA A 430 18.95 14.49 -7.42
C ALA A 430 17.58 15.01 -6.98
N LEU A 431 16.87 15.69 -7.88
CA LEU A 431 15.57 16.28 -7.58
C LEU A 431 14.42 15.42 -8.11
N THR A 432 13.39 15.24 -7.27
CA THR A 432 12.11 14.62 -7.65
C THR A 432 11.33 15.53 -8.60
N ALA A 433 10.21 15.06 -9.13
CA ALA A 433 9.31 15.88 -9.95
C ALA A 433 8.70 17.09 -9.20
N ARG A 434 8.92 17.19 -7.88
CA ARG A 434 8.48 18.29 -7.02
C ARG A 434 9.65 19.08 -6.43
N ASN A 435 10.83 18.98 -7.05
CA ASN A 435 12.06 19.65 -6.63
C ASN A 435 12.50 19.30 -5.19
N ARG A 436 12.11 18.13 -4.68
CA ARG A 436 12.61 17.61 -3.41
C ARG A 436 13.89 16.82 -3.65
N LYS A 437 14.89 17.01 -2.78
CA LYS A 437 16.14 16.25 -2.85
C LYS A 437 15.93 14.78 -2.47
N MET A 438 16.37 13.88 -3.34
CA MET A 438 16.48 12.45 -3.04
C MET A 438 17.62 12.23 -2.05
N ALA A 439 17.33 11.66 -0.89
CA ALA A 439 18.33 11.46 0.15
C ALA A 439 19.42 10.42 -0.21
N ASN A 440 19.20 9.61 -1.26
CA ASN A 440 20.06 8.50 -1.65
C ASN A 440 20.50 8.50 -3.12
N VAL A 441 20.28 9.59 -3.85
CA VAL A 441 20.72 9.73 -5.24
C VAL A 441 21.48 11.04 -5.37
N LYS A 442 22.77 10.97 -5.71
CA LYS A 442 23.65 12.14 -5.80
C LYS A 442 24.60 12.10 -6.99
N LEU A 443 25.11 13.26 -7.34
CA LEU A 443 26.15 13.43 -8.35
C LEU A 443 27.52 13.34 -7.68
N GLU A 444 28.32 12.33 -8.05
CA GLU A 444 29.67 12.10 -7.55
C GLU A 444 30.62 11.89 -8.73
N ASN A 445 31.71 12.66 -8.82
CA ASN A 445 32.70 12.54 -9.90
C ASN A 445 32.06 12.49 -11.31
N GLU A 446 31.09 13.39 -11.57
CA GLU A 446 30.29 13.46 -12.80
C GLU A 446 29.40 12.24 -13.12
N ALA A 447 29.34 11.26 -12.21
CA ALA A 447 28.45 10.12 -12.29
C ALA A 447 27.25 10.30 -11.37
N VAL A 448 26.07 9.89 -11.84
CA VAL A 448 24.89 9.80 -10.98
C VAL A 448 24.96 8.48 -10.23
N VAL A 449 24.92 8.55 -8.90
CA VAL A 449 25.06 7.40 -8.01
C VAL A 449 23.81 7.27 -7.16
N ALA A 450 23.25 6.08 -7.11
CA ALA A 450 22.21 5.70 -6.16
C ALA A 450 22.78 4.79 -5.08
N TYR A 451 22.29 4.95 -3.86
CA TYR A 451 22.68 4.16 -2.71
C TYR A 451 21.48 3.43 -2.09
N GLY A 452 21.72 2.20 -1.65
CA GLY A 452 20.76 1.43 -0.88
C GLY A 452 20.73 1.94 0.56
N LYS A 453 19.55 2.33 1.03
CA LYS A 453 19.36 2.90 2.37
C LYS A 453 19.64 1.88 3.47
N ARG A 454 19.13 0.66 3.30
CA ARG A 454 19.36 -0.46 4.23
C ARG A 454 20.53 -1.37 3.82
N THR A 455 20.70 -1.59 2.53
CA THR A 455 21.70 -2.53 2.02
C THR A 455 23.11 -1.94 2.00
N GLY A 456 23.23 -0.60 1.90
CA GLY A 456 24.51 0.10 1.75
C GLY A 456 25.16 -0.08 0.38
N LEU A 457 24.50 -0.77 -0.55
CA LEU A 457 24.98 -0.99 -1.90
C LEU A 457 25.04 0.34 -2.66
N LYS A 458 26.03 0.47 -3.55
CA LYS A 458 26.26 1.64 -4.40
C LYS A 458 26.10 1.25 -5.86
N TRP A 459 25.31 2.00 -6.61
CA TRP A 459 25.08 1.78 -8.03
C TRP A 459 25.37 3.05 -8.84
N VAL A 460 26.14 2.89 -9.92
CA VAL A 460 26.25 3.93 -10.96
C VAL A 460 24.99 3.84 -11.83
N VAL A 461 24.23 4.93 -11.87
CA VAL A 461 22.95 4.98 -12.57
C VAL A 461 23.18 5.19 -14.07
N PRO A 462 22.70 4.29 -14.95
CA PRO A 462 22.79 4.49 -16.39
C PRO A 462 21.88 5.65 -16.82
N LEU A 463 22.43 6.63 -17.53
CA LEU A 463 21.67 7.79 -17.99
C LEU A 463 20.99 7.51 -19.33
N ALA A 464 19.70 7.84 -19.43
CA ALA A 464 18.89 7.60 -20.62
C ALA A 464 19.51 8.22 -21.88
N GLN A 465 19.99 9.46 -21.79
CA GLN A 465 20.67 10.17 -22.88
C GLN A 465 21.98 9.52 -23.37
N LYS A 466 22.63 8.68 -22.54
CA LYS A 466 23.89 7.99 -22.90
C LYS A 466 23.63 6.64 -23.57
N VAL A 467 22.39 6.13 -23.53
CA VAL A 467 22.01 4.85 -24.12
C VAL A 467 21.43 5.10 -25.52
N LYS A 468 22.18 4.69 -26.55
CA LYS A 468 21.73 4.74 -27.96
C LYS A 468 20.65 3.68 -28.22
N GLY A 469 19.83 3.92 -29.25
CA GLY A 469 18.77 3.01 -29.69
C GLY A 469 17.37 3.57 -29.45
N PRO A 470 16.45 2.86 -28.78
CA PRO A 470 15.03 3.23 -28.68
C PRO A 470 14.76 4.64 -28.13
N HIS A 471 15.64 5.15 -27.27
CA HIS A 471 15.53 6.50 -26.67
C HIS A 471 15.74 7.64 -27.68
N SER A 472 16.25 7.34 -28.88
CA SER A 472 16.53 8.34 -29.91
C SER A 472 15.34 8.65 -30.85
N ILE A 473 14.23 7.94 -30.72
CA ILE A 473 13.00 8.16 -31.51
C ILE A 473 12.18 9.29 -30.86
N PRO A 474 12.09 10.50 -31.48
CA PRO A 474 11.45 11.65 -30.85
C PRO A 474 10.00 11.41 -30.45
N GLN A 475 9.23 10.73 -31.31
CA GLN A 475 7.81 10.45 -31.08
C GLN A 475 7.59 9.54 -29.87
N HIS A 476 8.52 8.62 -29.59
CA HIS A 476 8.46 7.77 -28.40
C HIS A 476 8.76 8.58 -27.13
N ARG A 477 9.75 9.47 -27.17
CA ARG A 477 10.10 10.35 -26.04
C ARG A 477 8.94 11.25 -25.63
N GLU A 478 8.25 11.82 -26.62
CA GLU A 478 7.15 12.76 -26.39
C GLU A 478 5.88 12.06 -25.89
N LYS A 479 5.57 10.86 -26.42
CA LYS A 479 4.27 10.21 -26.20
C LYS A 479 4.28 9.09 -25.16
N LEU A 480 5.41 8.44 -24.92
CA LEU A 480 5.49 7.28 -24.02
C LEU A 480 6.08 7.68 -22.66
N GLU A 481 5.59 7.06 -21.59
CA GLU A 481 6.37 6.95 -20.36
C GLU A 481 7.38 5.80 -20.47
N CYS A 482 8.48 5.86 -19.72
CA CYS A 482 9.52 4.84 -19.73
C CYS A 482 8.94 3.43 -19.44
N THR A 483 7.91 3.35 -18.61
CA THR A 483 7.22 2.10 -18.23
C THR A 483 6.50 1.44 -19.40
N ALA A 484 6.04 2.19 -20.41
CA ALA A 484 5.39 1.59 -21.57
C ALA A 484 6.33 0.65 -22.33
N CYS A 485 7.63 0.99 -22.38
CA CYS A 485 8.67 0.19 -23.02
C CYS A 485 9.26 -0.85 -22.06
N HIS A 486 9.50 -0.45 -20.80
CA HIS A 486 10.30 -1.21 -19.85
C HIS A 486 9.52 -2.19 -18.97
N SER A 487 8.20 -2.03 -18.81
CA SER A 487 7.40 -2.97 -18.02
C SER A 487 7.10 -4.24 -18.82
N ARG A 488 7.51 -5.41 -18.30
CA ARG A 488 7.41 -6.68 -18.99
C ARG A 488 6.07 -7.39 -18.81
N TRP A 489 5.49 -7.28 -17.62
CA TRP A 489 4.26 -7.95 -17.26
C TRP A 489 3.38 -7.09 -16.35
N VAL A 490 2.07 -7.34 -16.36
CA VAL A 490 1.08 -6.83 -15.39
C VAL A 490 0.32 -8.01 -14.78
N PRO A 491 -0.11 -7.92 -13.52
CA PRO A 491 -0.91 -8.98 -12.90
C PRO A 491 -2.34 -8.99 -13.45
N ARG A 492 -2.91 -10.16 -13.75
CA ARG A 492 -4.34 -10.37 -13.98
C ARG A 492 -4.95 -11.02 -12.74
N CYS A 493 -6.01 -10.42 -12.22
CA CYS A 493 -6.65 -10.80 -10.97
C CYS A 493 -8.00 -11.47 -11.26
N GLU A 494 -8.01 -12.80 -11.37
CA GLU A 494 -9.22 -13.58 -11.67
C GLU A 494 -10.25 -13.58 -10.51
N GLY A 495 -9.82 -13.24 -9.29
CA GLY A 495 -10.63 -13.36 -8.08
C GLY A 495 -11.71 -12.27 -7.87
N CYS A 496 -12.06 -11.48 -8.88
CA CYS A 496 -13.03 -10.40 -8.74
C CYS A 496 -14.49 -10.83 -8.96
N HIS A 497 -14.75 -12.05 -9.47
CA HIS A 497 -16.09 -12.62 -9.52
C HIS A 497 -16.57 -12.83 -8.09
N THR A 498 -17.70 -12.22 -7.72
CA THR A 498 -18.15 -12.21 -6.32
C THR A 498 -19.59 -12.69 -6.19
N SER A 499 -19.83 -13.53 -5.20
CA SER A 499 -21.17 -13.94 -4.77
C SER A 499 -21.50 -13.32 -3.40
N ILE A 500 -22.70 -12.75 -3.26
CA ILE A 500 -23.19 -12.11 -2.03
C ILE A 500 -24.50 -12.75 -1.61
N ASP A 501 -24.56 -13.19 -0.36
CA ASP A 501 -25.79 -13.72 0.24
C ASP A 501 -26.55 -12.60 0.96
N LEU A 502 -27.67 -12.15 0.36
CA LEU A 502 -28.50 -11.11 0.97
C LEU A 502 -29.40 -11.65 2.10
N GLY A 503 -29.72 -12.94 2.11
CA GLY A 503 -30.48 -13.57 3.19
C GLY A 503 -29.72 -13.55 4.51
N SER A 504 -28.40 -13.82 4.48
CA SER A 504 -27.54 -13.61 5.66
C SER A 504 -27.28 -12.13 5.95
N ALA A 505 -27.22 -11.28 4.92
CA ALA A 505 -27.10 -9.83 5.11
C ALA A 505 -28.26 -9.23 5.92
N GLN A 506 -29.51 -9.60 5.62
CA GLN A 506 -30.68 -9.18 6.41
C GLN A 506 -30.64 -9.63 7.88
N ARG A 507 -29.91 -10.73 8.16
CA ARG A 507 -29.68 -11.24 9.52
C ARG A 507 -28.47 -10.62 10.23
N GLY A 508 -27.80 -9.64 9.61
CA GLY A 508 -26.61 -8.97 10.14
C GLY A 508 -25.28 -9.67 9.83
N ASN A 509 -25.29 -10.73 9.00
CA ASN A 509 -24.13 -11.57 8.70
C ASN A 509 -23.76 -11.53 7.20
N ALA A 510 -23.74 -10.33 6.59
CA ALA A 510 -23.41 -10.18 5.18
C ALA A 510 -21.96 -10.64 4.91
N SER A 511 -21.76 -11.55 3.96
CA SER A 511 -20.43 -11.97 3.52
C SER A 511 -20.33 -11.99 2.00
N ALA A 512 -19.28 -11.38 1.46
CA ALA A 512 -18.93 -11.46 0.05
C ALA A 512 -17.87 -12.56 -0.15
N ARG A 513 -18.18 -13.56 -0.96
CA ARG A 513 -17.27 -14.68 -1.26
C ARG A 513 -16.73 -14.57 -2.68
N PRO A 514 -15.39 -14.62 -2.89
CA PRO A 514 -14.84 -14.77 -4.22
C PRO A 514 -15.35 -16.07 -4.85
N GLY A 515 -15.78 -16.00 -6.10
CA GLY A 515 -16.15 -17.14 -6.92
C GLY A 515 -14.90 -17.88 -7.39
N GLY A 516 -14.26 -18.65 -6.51
CA GLY A 516 -13.13 -19.52 -6.85
C GLY A 516 -11.80 -19.21 -6.15
N ARG A 517 -10.78 -20.05 -6.39
CA ARG A 517 -9.41 -19.84 -5.89
C ARG A 517 -8.81 -18.60 -6.59
N THR A 518 -8.31 -17.65 -5.81
CA THR A 518 -7.66 -16.43 -6.33
C THR A 518 -6.32 -16.78 -6.97
N PHE A 519 -6.31 -17.00 -8.28
CA PHE A 519 -5.08 -17.09 -9.07
C PHE A 519 -4.68 -15.69 -9.55
N VAL A 520 -3.41 -15.33 -9.37
CA VAL A 520 -2.82 -14.16 -10.02
C VAL A 520 -2.07 -14.69 -11.23
N GLN A 521 -2.56 -14.35 -12.43
CA GLN A 521 -1.83 -14.59 -13.66
C GLN A 521 -0.98 -13.37 -14.00
N TYR A 522 -0.03 -13.51 -14.90
CA TYR A 522 0.79 -12.40 -15.37
C TYR A 522 0.74 -12.36 -16.88
N LEU A 523 0.64 -11.16 -17.45
CA LEU A 523 0.43 -10.98 -18.88
C LEU A 523 1.30 -9.87 -19.44
N SER A 524 1.55 -9.93 -20.75
CA SER A 524 2.11 -8.79 -21.46
C SER A 524 1.16 -7.60 -21.32
N PRO A 525 1.63 -6.43 -20.86
CA PRO A 525 0.73 -5.32 -20.57
C PRO A 525 0.09 -4.77 -21.84
N ALA A 526 -1.23 -4.60 -21.86
CA ALA A 526 -1.84 -3.69 -22.80
C ALA A 526 -1.37 -2.24 -22.50
N LEU A 527 -1.59 -1.31 -23.42
CA LEU A 527 -1.22 0.10 -23.24
C LEU A 527 -2.45 0.99 -23.30
N MET A 528 -2.36 2.14 -22.63
CA MET A 528 -3.41 3.16 -22.62
C MET A 528 -2.82 4.55 -22.41
N ILE A 529 -3.62 5.61 -22.57
CA ILE A 529 -3.25 6.95 -22.13
C ILE A 529 -3.38 7.00 -20.61
N GLY A 530 -2.28 7.29 -19.92
CA GLY A 530 -2.22 7.44 -18.48
C GLY A 530 -2.70 8.81 -18.01
N PRO A 531 -2.80 9.01 -16.68
CA PRO A 531 -3.31 10.25 -16.10
C PRO A 531 -2.44 11.49 -16.39
N ARG A 532 -1.19 11.29 -16.81
CA ARG A 532 -0.27 12.37 -17.23
C ARG A 532 -0.27 12.63 -18.74
N GLY A 533 -1.22 12.04 -19.48
CA GLY A 533 -1.38 12.24 -20.93
C GLY A 533 -0.38 11.47 -21.81
N LYS A 534 0.49 10.65 -21.22
CA LYS A 534 1.44 9.78 -21.93
C LYS A 534 0.97 8.32 -21.90
N VAL A 535 1.46 7.53 -22.85
CA VAL A 535 1.18 6.10 -22.93
C VAL A 535 1.88 5.36 -21.80
N VAL A 536 1.14 4.48 -21.13
CA VAL A 536 1.59 3.69 -19.97
C VAL A 536 1.04 2.26 -20.04
N PRO A 537 1.62 1.32 -19.27
CA PRO A 537 1.01 0.01 -19.07
C PRO A 537 -0.41 0.14 -18.51
N MET A 538 -1.33 -0.53 -19.18
CA MET A 538 -2.69 -0.79 -18.73
C MET A 538 -2.73 -2.14 -18.03
N LEU A 539 -3.54 -2.21 -16.98
CA LEU A 539 -3.95 -3.44 -16.33
C LEU A 539 -5.26 -3.92 -16.97
N PRO A 540 -5.24 -4.88 -17.93
CA PRO A 540 -6.45 -5.37 -18.57
C PRO A 540 -7.06 -6.47 -17.69
N GLN A 541 -7.98 -6.08 -16.80
CA GLN A 541 -8.73 -7.05 -16.00
C GLN A 541 -9.86 -7.66 -16.84
N PRO A 542 -10.18 -8.95 -16.63
CA PRO A 542 -11.38 -9.52 -17.21
C PRO A 542 -12.62 -8.81 -16.67
N PRO A 543 -13.75 -8.87 -17.39
CA PRO A 543 -15.01 -8.39 -16.87
C PRO A 543 -15.37 -9.07 -15.56
N ARG A 544 -15.92 -8.29 -14.64
CA ARG A 544 -16.33 -8.76 -13.31
C ARG A 544 -17.82 -9.05 -13.29
N THR A 545 -18.19 -10.13 -12.60
CA THR A 545 -19.57 -10.53 -12.36
C THR A 545 -19.95 -10.36 -10.91
N LEU A 546 -21.24 -10.14 -10.68
CA LEU A 546 -21.86 -10.15 -9.36
C LEU A 546 -23.06 -11.09 -9.37
N THR A 547 -23.00 -12.10 -8.51
CA THR A 547 -24.16 -12.95 -8.22
C THR A 547 -24.67 -12.64 -6.83
N VAL A 548 -25.97 -12.40 -6.72
CA VAL A 548 -26.68 -12.19 -5.46
C VAL A 548 -27.47 -13.46 -5.15
N LEU A 549 -27.45 -13.95 -3.92
CA LEU A 549 -28.31 -15.07 -3.51
C LEU A 549 -29.60 -14.54 -2.91
N ASP A 550 -30.74 -15.08 -3.34
CA ASP A 550 -32.04 -14.78 -2.77
C ASP A 550 -32.18 -15.34 -1.34
N ALA A 551 -33.31 -15.07 -0.68
CA ALA A 551 -33.57 -15.54 0.69
C ALA A 551 -33.60 -17.07 0.83
N SER A 552 -33.81 -17.80 -0.27
CA SER A 552 -33.80 -19.27 -0.34
C SER A 552 -32.42 -19.82 -0.73
N GLY A 553 -31.44 -18.96 -0.98
CA GLY A 553 -30.09 -19.32 -1.40
C GLY A 553 -29.92 -19.53 -2.92
N ASN A 554 -30.93 -19.22 -3.74
CA ASN A 554 -30.82 -19.35 -5.19
C ASN A 554 -30.03 -18.18 -5.79
N PRO A 555 -29.14 -18.43 -6.78
CA PRO A 555 -28.39 -17.38 -7.44
C PRO A 555 -29.28 -16.53 -8.36
N VAL A 556 -29.19 -15.22 -8.17
CA VAL A 556 -29.75 -14.15 -8.98
C VAL A 556 -28.59 -13.33 -9.53
N PRO A 557 -28.23 -13.46 -10.83
CA PRO A 557 -27.16 -12.65 -11.40
C PRO A 557 -27.58 -11.18 -11.36
N ALA A 558 -26.76 -10.33 -10.74
CA ALA A 558 -26.99 -8.88 -10.65
C ALA A 558 -26.17 -8.11 -11.68
N LEU A 559 -24.99 -8.65 -12.05
CA LEU A 559 -24.11 -8.12 -13.09
C LEU A 559 -23.55 -9.29 -13.91
N ASP A 560 -23.77 -9.27 -15.22
CA ASP A 560 -23.25 -10.29 -16.13
C ASP A 560 -21.79 -10.04 -16.57
N ASP A 561 -21.23 -10.98 -17.35
CA ASP A 561 -19.86 -10.89 -17.89
C ASP A 561 -19.66 -9.69 -18.84
N SER A 562 -20.72 -9.03 -19.28
CA SER A 562 -20.65 -7.84 -20.14
C SER A 562 -20.77 -6.54 -19.34
N GLY A 563 -21.07 -6.63 -18.04
CA GLY A 563 -21.37 -5.47 -17.21
C GLY A 563 -22.79 -4.97 -17.27
N ASN A 564 -23.71 -5.74 -17.85
CA ASN A 564 -25.12 -5.37 -17.86
C ASN A 564 -25.73 -5.69 -16.50
N VAL A 565 -26.54 -4.77 -15.99
CA VAL A 565 -27.37 -5.01 -14.82
C VAL A 565 -28.47 -5.99 -15.20
N LEU A 566 -28.54 -7.12 -14.51
CA LEU A 566 -29.61 -8.10 -14.67
C LEU A 566 -30.54 -8.03 -13.44
N GLY A 567 -31.83 -7.76 -13.66
CA GLY A 567 -32.84 -7.69 -12.60
C GLY A 567 -33.04 -6.30 -11.96
N TYR A 568 -33.74 -6.26 -10.83
CA TYR A 568 -34.13 -5.04 -10.10
C TYR A 568 -33.26 -4.81 -8.85
N TYR A 569 -31.99 -4.47 -9.03
CA TYR A 569 -31.18 -3.95 -7.92
C TYR A 569 -31.18 -2.42 -8.00
N ARG A 570 -31.91 -1.77 -7.09
CA ARG A 570 -32.25 -0.33 -7.16
C ARG A 570 -31.12 0.62 -6.71
N ASP A 571 -30.03 0.09 -6.16
CA ASP A 571 -28.93 0.91 -5.64
C ASP A 571 -27.78 1.13 -6.64
N TRP A 572 -27.93 0.70 -7.91
CA TRP A 572 -26.96 1.05 -8.96
C TRP A 572 -27.23 2.46 -9.47
N GLU A 573 -26.34 3.40 -9.15
CA GLU A 573 -26.51 4.80 -9.59
C GLU A 573 -26.33 4.99 -11.13
N PHE A 574 -25.72 4.04 -11.86
CA PHE A 574 -25.60 4.07 -13.33
C PHE A 574 -25.13 2.74 -13.97
N SER A 575 -25.37 2.57 -15.30
CA SER A 575 -24.82 1.50 -16.17
C SER A 575 -24.59 1.97 -17.63
N ASN A 576 -23.32 2.06 -18.09
CA ASN A 576 -22.74 2.37 -19.45
C ASN A 576 -23.49 3.40 -20.36
N PRO A 577 -23.15 3.73 -21.63
CA PRO A 577 -21.99 3.47 -22.51
C PRO A 577 -21.06 4.69 -22.74
N HIS A 578 -21.23 5.81 -22.03
CA HIS A 578 -20.27 6.94 -22.08
C HIS A 578 -19.97 7.53 -20.69
N GLY A 579 -20.07 6.69 -19.64
CA GLY A 579 -19.93 7.03 -18.22
C GLY A 579 -19.37 5.89 -17.34
N ASP A 580 -18.51 5.01 -17.90
CA ASP A 580 -17.47 4.21 -17.22
C ASP A 580 -17.84 3.33 -15.98
N SER A 581 -18.93 2.53 -16.02
CA SER A 581 -19.08 1.34 -15.14
C SER A 581 -18.12 0.25 -15.62
N GLY A 582 -17.64 -0.77 -14.89
CA GLY A 582 -17.75 -1.19 -13.50
C GLY A 582 -17.33 -2.67 -13.38
N SER A 583 -17.81 -3.48 -14.34
CA SER A 583 -17.31 -4.83 -14.63
C SER A 583 -16.00 -4.81 -15.44
N ASN A 584 -15.93 -4.06 -16.53
CA ASN A 584 -14.80 -4.01 -17.46
C ASN A 584 -13.89 -2.81 -17.16
N LEU A 585 -12.64 -3.06 -16.79
CA LEU A 585 -11.74 -2.03 -16.29
C LEU A 585 -10.48 -1.83 -17.12
N SER A 586 -10.09 -0.57 -17.22
CA SER A 586 -8.74 -0.16 -17.59
C SER A 586 -8.12 0.69 -16.47
N TYR A 587 -6.95 0.28 -16.01
CA TYR A 587 -6.21 1.04 -15.00
C TYR A 587 -4.76 1.24 -15.45
N ALA A 588 -4.32 2.50 -15.49
CA ALA A 588 -2.92 2.82 -15.74
C ALA A 588 -2.10 2.43 -14.52
N THR A 589 -1.06 1.62 -14.72
CA THR A 589 -0.32 1.01 -13.62
C THR A 589 1.19 1.07 -13.82
N GLN A 590 1.91 1.08 -12.70
CA GLN A 590 3.34 0.77 -12.62
C GLN A 590 3.44 -0.62 -11.98
N PRO A 591 3.62 -1.70 -12.76
CA PRO A 591 3.58 -3.06 -12.26
C PRO A 591 4.83 -3.50 -11.49
N HIS A 592 5.90 -2.68 -11.43
CA HIS A 592 7.19 -3.07 -10.86
C HIS A 592 7.76 -4.33 -11.53
N SER A 593 7.71 -4.32 -12.86
CA SER A 593 8.23 -5.38 -13.74
C SER A 593 9.24 -4.80 -14.74
N VAL A 594 10.02 -3.80 -14.31
CA VAL A 594 10.93 -3.06 -15.17
C VAL A 594 12.13 -3.95 -15.55
N THR A 595 12.40 -4.07 -16.85
CA THR A 595 13.54 -4.82 -17.38
C THR A 595 14.45 -3.96 -18.25
N ARG A 596 15.69 -4.42 -18.48
CA ARG A 596 16.61 -3.78 -19.43
C ARG A 596 16.14 -3.95 -20.87
N GLU A 597 15.65 -5.15 -21.20
CA GLU A 597 15.06 -5.46 -22.50
C GLU A 597 13.67 -4.83 -22.61
N VAL A 598 13.35 -4.33 -23.80
CA VAL A 598 12.07 -3.70 -24.13
C VAL A 598 11.36 -4.52 -25.20
N ARG A 599 10.07 -4.26 -25.41
CA ARG A 599 9.27 -4.98 -26.41
C ARG A 599 9.82 -4.78 -27.83
N PRO A 600 9.64 -5.77 -28.73
CA PRO A 600 9.91 -5.57 -30.14
C PRO A 600 8.87 -4.61 -30.76
N CYS A 601 9.22 -3.97 -31.88
CA CYS A 601 8.35 -3.02 -32.58
C CYS A 601 6.96 -3.62 -32.90
N SER A 602 6.91 -4.88 -33.36
CA SER A 602 5.67 -5.59 -33.67
C SER A 602 4.77 -5.77 -32.43
N GLY A 603 5.34 -5.93 -31.24
CA GLY A 603 4.61 -6.06 -29.99
C GLY A 603 3.85 -4.79 -29.57
N CYS A 604 4.15 -3.64 -30.18
CA CYS A 604 3.44 -2.38 -29.96
C CYS A 604 2.64 -1.93 -31.19
N HIS A 605 3.22 -2.08 -32.38
CA HIS A 605 2.67 -1.52 -33.62
C HIS A 605 1.82 -2.50 -34.43
N LEU A 606 1.80 -3.78 -34.07
CA LEU A 606 1.03 -4.82 -34.78
C LEU A 606 0.20 -5.71 -33.85
N ALA A 607 0.28 -5.52 -32.52
CA ALA A 607 -0.40 -6.37 -31.54
C ALA A 607 -1.74 -5.76 -31.09
N PRO A 608 -2.90 -6.37 -31.42
CA PRO A 608 -4.21 -5.84 -31.02
C PRO A 608 -4.42 -5.84 -29.51
N GLN A 609 -3.87 -6.82 -28.79
CA GLN A 609 -3.91 -6.87 -27.32
C GLN A 609 -3.23 -5.65 -26.70
N THR A 610 -2.08 -5.23 -27.25
CA THR A 610 -1.34 -4.06 -26.78
C THR A 610 -2.15 -2.77 -26.97
N LEU A 611 -2.99 -2.71 -28.01
CA LEU A 611 -3.89 -1.59 -28.28
C LEU A 611 -5.17 -1.63 -27.44
N GLY A 612 -5.38 -2.68 -26.64
CA GLY A 612 -6.60 -2.88 -25.87
C GLY A 612 -7.79 -3.38 -26.69
N LEU A 613 -7.56 -3.87 -27.92
CA LEU A 613 -8.62 -4.38 -28.80
C LEU A 613 -9.05 -5.81 -28.43
N GLY A 614 -8.30 -6.49 -27.56
CA GLY A 614 -8.52 -7.89 -27.17
C GLY A 614 -7.66 -8.88 -27.98
N GLU A 615 -7.82 -10.17 -27.68
CA GLU A 615 -7.11 -11.25 -28.36
C GLU A 615 -7.81 -11.70 -29.64
N GLY A 616 -7.09 -11.67 -30.76
CA GLY A 616 -7.62 -12.06 -32.06
C GLY A 616 -6.76 -11.59 -33.22
N ASP A 617 -7.23 -11.90 -34.42
CA ASP A 617 -6.63 -11.45 -35.67
C ASP A 617 -7.25 -10.11 -36.08
N LEU A 618 -6.38 -9.14 -36.37
CA LEU A 618 -6.76 -7.81 -36.80
C LEU A 618 -6.74 -7.71 -38.33
N ASP A 619 -7.90 -7.42 -38.92
CA ASP A 619 -8.04 -7.11 -40.34
C ASP A 619 -8.32 -5.61 -40.52
N ILE A 620 -7.49 -4.94 -41.30
CA ILE A 620 -7.59 -3.50 -41.53
C ILE A 620 -8.01 -3.27 -42.98
N GLY A 621 -9.17 -2.64 -43.13
CA GLY A 621 -9.71 -2.28 -44.44
C GLY A 621 -8.82 -1.25 -45.15
N ALA A 622 -9.05 -1.08 -46.46
CA ALA A 622 -8.27 -0.15 -47.30
C ALA A 622 -8.24 1.30 -46.77
N ALA A 623 -9.27 1.69 -46.01
CA ALA A 623 -9.31 2.94 -45.26
C ALA A 623 -9.46 2.64 -43.76
N PRO A 624 -8.41 2.82 -42.94
CA PRO A 624 -8.40 2.50 -41.52
C PRO A 624 -9.26 3.51 -40.75
N THR A 625 -10.57 3.27 -40.76
CA THR A 625 -11.61 4.17 -40.22
C THR A 625 -12.45 3.48 -39.16
N GLY A 626 -12.07 2.26 -38.75
CA GLY A 626 -12.84 1.40 -37.86
C GLY A 626 -14.17 0.93 -38.43
N LYS A 627 -14.56 1.34 -39.66
CA LYS A 627 -15.83 0.98 -40.29
C LYS A 627 -15.75 -0.32 -41.07
N LEU A 628 -14.61 -0.55 -41.73
CA LEU A 628 -14.30 -1.77 -42.50
C LEU A 628 -13.16 -2.55 -41.88
N ASP A 629 -12.66 -2.10 -40.73
CA ASP A 629 -11.67 -2.82 -39.95
C ASP A 629 -12.41 -3.85 -39.08
N ALA A 630 -11.84 -5.04 -38.91
CA ALA A 630 -12.46 -6.14 -38.17
C ALA A 630 -11.47 -6.80 -37.22
N MET A 631 -12.02 -7.35 -36.13
CA MET A 631 -11.30 -8.26 -35.24
C MET A 631 -11.95 -9.65 -35.34
N ASP A 632 -11.16 -10.69 -35.65
CA ASP A 632 -11.57 -12.07 -35.44
C ASP A 632 -11.05 -12.57 -34.09
N TYR A 633 -11.91 -12.52 -33.08
CA TYR A 633 -11.54 -12.87 -31.71
C TYR A 633 -11.27 -14.37 -31.53
N LEU A 634 -10.24 -14.70 -30.75
CA LEU A 634 -9.85 -16.09 -30.46
C LEU A 634 -10.92 -16.85 -29.66
N ASN A 635 -11.54 -16.22 -28.66
CA ASN A 635 -12.67 -16.83 -27.95
C ASN A 635 -13.96 -16.71 -28.77
N ARG A 636 -14.28 -17.80 -29.50
CA ARG A 636 -15.50 -17.89 -30.31
C ARG A 636 -16.76 -18.24 -29.50
N THR A 637 -16.61 -18.67 -28.23
CA THR A 637 -17.74 -19.06 -27.36
C THR A 637 -18.68 -17.87 -27.10
N ASP A 638 -18.12 -16.68 -26.91
CA ASP A 638 -18.89 -15.46 -26.66
C ASP A 638 -19.67 -15.02 -27.92
N ARG A 639 -19.08 -15.23 -29.11
CA ARG A 639 -19.73 -15.03 -30.41
C ARG A 639 -20.82 -16.07 -30.68
N VAL A 640 -20.56 -17.34 -30.39
CA VAL A 640 -21.52 -18.45 -30.60
C VAL A 640 -22.73 -18.32 -29.67
N THR A 641 -22.53 -17.80 -28.46
CA THR A 641 -23.62 -17.54 -27.50
C THR A 641 -24.31 -16.18 -27.69
N GLN A 642 -23.87 -15.37 -28.66
CA GLN A 642 -24.35 -14.00 -28.91
C GLN A 642 -24.34 -13.09 -27.67
N LYS A 643 -23.49 -13.40 -26.68
CA LYS A 643 -23.45 -12.65 -25.42
C LYS A 643 -22.64 -11.36 -25.54
N LEU A 644 -21.66 -11.31 -26.44
CA LEU A 644 -20.79 -10.15 -26.66
C LEU A 644 -20.44 -10.01 -28.16
N ASP A 645 -20.59 -8.80 -28.71
CA ASP A 645 -20.12 -8.46 -30.07
C ASP A 645 -18.60 -8.27 -30.15
N LEU A 646 -17.94 -8.09 -28.99
CA LEU A 646 -16.49 -7.85 -28.83
C LEU A 646 -15.91 -8.91 -27.88
N GLY A 647 -14.65 -9.32 -28.05
CA GLY A 647 -14.02 -10.26 -27.11
C GLY A 647 -14.00 -9.71 -25.68
N GLY A 648 -14.26 -10.56 -24.68
CA GLY A 648 -14.36 -10.15 -23.25
C GLY A 648 -13.14 -9.40 -22.69
N GLU A 649 -11.97 -9.53 -23.32
CA GLU A 649 -10.76 -8.80 -22.92
C GLU A 649 -10.65 -7.38 -23.50
N ALA A 650 -11.43 -7.06 -24.53
CA ALA A 650 -11.38 -5.77 -25.19
C ALA A 650 -11.69 -4.62 -24.22
N LYS A 651 -10.99 -3.50 -24.40
CA LYS A 651 -11.09 -2.26 -23.62
C LYS A 651 -11.51 -1.08 -24.48
N VAL A 652 -11.35 -1.21 -25.79
CA VAL A 652 -11.72 -0.21 -26.79
C VAL A 652 -12.15 -0.89 -28.10
N THR A 653 -13.04 -0.25 -28.85
CA THR A 653 -13.39 -0.65 -30.22
C THR A 653 -12.36 -0.15 -31.25
N LEU A 654 -12.41 -0.68 -32.48
CA LEU A 654 -11.63 -0.14 -33.61
C LEU A 654 -12.00 1.31 -33.97
N ARG A 655 -13.17 1.78 -33.51
CA ARG A 655 -13.60 3.18 -33.61
C ARG A 655 -13.09 4.06 -32.48
N GLY A 656 -12.30 3.50 -31.57
CA GLY A 656 -11.74 4.24 -30.43
C GLY A 656 -12.78 4.54 -29.35
N GLU A 657 -13.92 3.86 -29.37
CA GLU A 657 -14.95 4.00 -28.33
C GLU A 657 -14.50 3.18 -27.13
N ALA A 658 -14.37 3.84 -25.97
CA ALA A 658 -13.99 3.17 -24.74
C ALA A 658 -15.15 2.29 -24.25
N ILE A 659 -14.85 1.01 -24.03
CA ILE A 659 -15.80 0.03 -23.45
C ILE A 659 -15.41 -0.37 -22.03
N SER A 660 -14.23 0.06 -21.57
CA SER A 660 -13.77 -0.11 -20.19
C SER A 660 -13.71 1.21 -19.45
N GLY A 661 -14.20 1.23 -18.20
CA GLY A 661 -14.10 2.38 -17.33
C GLY A 661 -12.72 2.53 -16.68
N SER A 662 -12.31 3.77 -16.40
CA SER A 662 -11.10 4.06 -15.61
C SER A 662 -11.40 5.04 -14.48
N SER A 663 -11.02 4.67 -13.25
CA SER A 663 -11.20 5.51 -12.06
C SER A 663 -10.11 6.57 -11.88
N GLN A 664 -9.14 6.65 -12.79
CA GLN A 664 -8.06 7.64 -12.77
C GLN A 664 -8.43 8.82 -13.66
N PRO A 665 -8.50 10.06 -13.12
CA PRO A 665 -8.72 11.25 -13.94
C PRO A 665 -7.68 11.36 -15.06
N GLY A 666 -8.14 11.63 -16.28
CA GLY A 666 -7.30 11.75 -17.47
C GLY A 666 -6.82 10.44 -18.10
N ALA A 667 -6.96 9.30 -17.42
CA ALA A 667 -6.60 8.00 -17.99
C ALA A 667 -7.73 7.46 -18.85
N ARG A 668 -7.39 6.89 -20.02
CA ARG A 668 -8.35 6.29 -20.96
C ARG A 668 -7.68 5.32 -21.95
N PRO A 669 -8.43 4.38 -22.53
CA PRO A 669 -7.99 3.67 -23.72
C PRO A 669 -7.66 4.61 -24.89
N PHE A 670 -7.01 4.08 -25.92
CA PHE A 670 -6.68 4.83 -27.13
C PHE A 670 -7.94 5.28 -27.88
N ASN A 671 -7.89 6.45 -28.52
CA ASN A 671 -8.90 6.80 -29.52
C ASN A 671 -8.50 6.23 -30.91
N GLN A 672 -9.41 6.33 -31.87
CA GLN A 672 -9.18 5.80 -33.23
C GLN A 672 -7.96 6.43 -33.90
N GLY A 673 -7.80 7.76 -33.78
CA GLY A 673 -6.66 8.44 -34.38
C GLY A 673 -5.32 7.95 -33.83
N GLU A 674 -5.27 7.61 -32.54
CA GLU A 674 -4.11 6.99 -31.89
C GLU A 674 -3.88 5.57 -32.38
N ILE A 675 -4.91 4.72 -32.41
CA ILE A 675 -4.86 3.34 -32.94
C ILE A 675 -4.30 3.34 -34.37
N ASN A 676 -4.87 4.16 -35.25
CA ASN A 676 -4.47 4.27 -36.65
C ASN A 676 -3.02 4.73 -36.80
N ARG A 677 -2.58 5.71 -36.01
CA ARG A 677 -1.18 6.18 -36.04
C ARG A 677 -0.21 5.08 -35.60
N ILE A 678 -0.58 4.31 -34.58
CA ILE A 678 0.27 3.21 -34.08
C ILE A 678 0.37 2.10 -35.13
N LEU A 679 -0.75 1.66 -35.69
CA LEU A 679 -0.80 0.60 -36.72
C LEU A 679 -0.13 1.02 -38.03
N LYS A 680 -0.21 2.30 -38.40
CA LYS A 680 0.43 2.81 -39.62
C LYS A 680 1.94 2.59 -39.63
N VAL A 681 2.61 2.68 -38.47
CA VAL A 681 4.04 2.37 -38.34
C VAL A 681 4.30 0.87 -38.58
N GLY A 682 3.35 0.01 -38.20
CA GLY A 682 3.39 -1.43 -38.44
C GLY A 682 3.67 -1.79 -39.91
N ASN A 683 3.13 -1.03 -40.86
CA ASN A 683 3.36 -1.21 -42.30
C ASN A 683 4.81 -0.98 -42.76
N CYS A 684 5.59 -0.25 -41.97
CA CYS A 684 7.01 0.01 -42.26
C CYS A 684 7.91 -1.10 -41.72
N LEU A 685 7.47 -1.85 -40.70
CA LEU A 685 8.31 -2.81 -39.96
C LEU A 685 8.88 -3.95 -40.80
N PRO A 686 8.22 -4.49 -41.86
CA PRO A 686 8.83 -5.53 -42.69
C PRO A 686 10.16 -5.12 -43.34
N CYS A 687 10.38 -3.82 -43.55
CA CYS A 687 11.63 -3.29 -44.12
C CYS A 687 12.45 -2.48 -43.11
N HIS A 688 11.83 -2.00 -42.02
CA HIS A 688 12.41 -1.08 -41.04
C HIS A 688 12.19 -1.59 -39.60
N ASP A 689 12.78 -2.73 -39.25
CA ASP A 689 12.56 -3.39 -37.95
C ASP A 689 13.51 -2.93 -36.82
N ARG A 690 14.46 -2.03 -37.12
CA ARG A 690 15.49 -1.58 -36.17
C ARG A 690 15.18 -0.21 -35.57
N TYR A 691 15.49 -0.04 -34.30
CA TYR A 691 15.28 1.22 -33.58
C TYR A 691 16.12 2.39 -34.11
N GLU A 692 17.30 2.09 -34.68
CA GLU A 692 18.24 3.09 -35.19
C GLU A 692 17.92 3.54 -36.62
N ASP A 693 16.88 2.99 -37.24
CA ASP A 693 16.54 3.31 -38.62
C ASP A 693 16.27 4.82 -38.79
N PRO A 694 16.94 5.50 -39.73
CA PRO A 694 16.76 6.93 -39.96
C PRO A 694 15.32 7.35 -40.24
N ILE A 695 14.46 6.45 -40.71
CA ILE A 695 13.05 6.80 -40.99
C ILE A 695 12.31 7.29 -39.75
N TYR A 696 12.74 6.88 -38.56
CA TYR A 696 12.09 7.22 -37.29
C TYR A 696 12.54 8.56 -36.71
N ARG A 697 13.57 9.20 -37.26
CA ARG A 697 14.01 10.53 -36.80
C ARG A 697 13.03 11.63 -37.19
N ASP A 698 12.42 11.48 -38.35
CA ASP A 698 11.39 12.38 -38.88
C ASP A 698 10.36 11.53 -39.63
N ILE A 699 9.40 10.99 -38.88
CA ILE A 699 8.40 10.07 -39.42
C ILE A 699 7.48 10.74 -40.44
N ASP A 700 7.25 12.05 -40.32
CA ASP A 700 6.39 12.79 -41.24
C ASP A 700 7.06 12.96 -42.61
N LYS A 701 8.36 13.24 -42.63
CA LYS A 701 9.16 13.21 -43.86
C LYS A 701 9.18 11.81 -44.47
N SER A 702 9.33 10.77 -43.65
CA SER A 702 9.30 9.38 -44.10
C SER A 702 7.96 9.01 -44.71
N TYR A 703 6.84 9.44 -44.13
CA TYR A 703 5.50 9.24 -44.72
C TYR A 703 5.30 10.00 -46.04
N LYS A 704 5.91 11.17 -46.22
CA LYS A 704 5.90 11.85 -47.52
C LYS A 704 6.69 11.07 -48.57
N PHE A 705 7.80 10.44 -48.18
CA PHE A 705 8.60 9.60 -49.08
C PHE A 705 7.91 8.28 -49.41
N GLU A 706 7.30 7.63 -48.41
CA GLU A 706 6.57 6.36 -48.55
C GLU A 706 5.52 6.42 -49.67
N LYS A 707 4.81 7.56 -49.77
CA LYS A 707 3.77 7.81 -50.78
C LYS A 707 4.31 7.97 -52.21
N ASN A 708 5.61 8.15 -52.41
CA ASN A 708 6.20 8.39 -53.73
C ASN A 708 6.40 7.10 -54.53
N LEU A 709 6.31 7.21 -55.86
CA LEU A 709 6.58 6.08 -56.78
C LEU A 709 7.97 5.47 -56.60
N LYS A 710 8.98 6.27 -56.22
CA LYS A 710 10.34 5.78 -55.94
C LYS A 710 10.35 4.77 -54.80
N HIS A 711 9.63 5.06 -53.71
CA HIS A 711 9.53 4.16 -52.57
C HIS A 711 8.76 2.89 -52.95
N ARG A 712 7.63 3.01 -53.67
CA ARG A 712 6.87 1.84 -54.15
C ARG A 712 7.73 0.90 -55.00
N LYS A 713 8.47 1.45 -55.97
CA LYS A 713 9.41 0.66 -56.79
C LYS A 713 10.49 -0.03 -55.96
N LEU A 714 11.01 0.65 -54.92
CA LEU A 714 11.98 0.05 -54.01
C LEU A 714 11.37 -1.11 -53.21
N ARG A 715 10.18 -0.89 -52.67
CA ARG A 715 9.43 -1.91 -51.92
C ARG A 715 9.13 -3.13 -52.80
N ASP A 716 8.62 -2.92 -54.01
CA ASP A 716 8.27 -4.02 -54.91
C ASP A 716 9.50 -4.86 -55.29
N LYS A 717 10.68 -4.22 -55.45
CA LYS A 717 11.95 -4.90 -55.67
C LYS A 717 12.44 -5.70 -54.45
N ILE A 718 12.17 -5.22 -53.23
CA ILE A 718 12.58 -5.90 -51.99
C ILE A 718 11.65 -7.08 -51.68
N LEU A 719 10.34 -6.89 -51.86
CA LEU A 719 9.33 -7.90 -51.53
C LEU A 719 9.15 -8.96 -52.62
N ASN A 720 9.49 -8.65 -53.87
CA ASN A 720 9.51 -9.59 -55.00
C ASN A 720 10.93 -9.63 -55.61
N PRO A 721 11.88 -10.31 -54.94
CA PRO A 721 13.30 -10.28 -55.29
C PRO A 721 13.66 -10.94 -56.62
#